data_AF-A0A926GZZ9-F1
#
_entry.id   AF-A0A926GZZ9-F1
#
_cell.length_a   1.000
_cell.length_b   1.000
_cell.length_c   1.000
_cell.angle_alpha   90.00
_cell.angle_beta   90.00
_cell.angle_gamma   90.00
#
_symmetry.space_group_name_H-M   'P 1'
#
loop_
_entity.id
_entity.type
_entity.pdbx_description
1 polymer ?
#
loop_
_entity_poly.entity_id
_entity_poly.type
_entity_poly.pdbx_seq_one_letter_code
_entity_poly.pdbx_strand_id
1 'polypeptide(L)'
;MSADLPVSIRPFDPARDYERIAEIATLCYPDHPETADELRDADARRDMKYVHRRHVAESEAGTVVGFGRYDQDTYQFHPRRFGLSVEVHPDYRKRGVGTRLYDHLVAELEKYQPVRFRAYAREDKPDTVRFVVSRGYEPQIAEWESYLLPQDFDSAPFAAHTTVPGVTIRSLRELQTEPNYDRRLCDLDAEVSLDMPGSEPTTTPSFADWRKQTLDNPNLLPDGYFVAVDDATGAYIGLSVLWKRQADRDLYTGATGVLPAYRRRGIALTLKLRALTYAKATGAPKVRTWNAQVNRAMLAINERLGFVKEPAWIEYGKTVRPEPFAIRQATPRDYHAIAHVFSEVWHEFPETADELRHGDETRSETVRHNRFLAEVDGKTVAVGEYGQHLGAYDPRKFDLHVAVLPEYQKRGIGKAMYEHLLAALVPFAPHTFTAYTLSDRERAVRFLADRGFDLVQTEQTSKLDPQTFAPAPYAPDIAKVEAQGIVIRPYAAWRDTISDLSERLHELHWIIGNDVPHTEERTRVPLTEFVKRFDDPRFLQDGAFYAFDTTTNEFVGMSLLWGSGANSDLHTGTTGVLRSHRKRGIATALKVHALTFAKERGSEGIWTSNEVGNTGMLGINARFGFEKQPEELQYQKRIPTNE
;
A
#
# COMPACT_ATOMS: atom_id res chain seq x y z
N MET A 1 31.54 41.70 11.33
CA MET A 1 30.13 41.30 11.19
C MET A 1 29.67 41.82 9.84
N SER A 2 29.41 40.93 8.87
CA SER A 2 28.86 41.36 7.58
C SER A 2 27.43 41.83 7.83
N ALA A 3 27.05 43.01 7.31
CA ALA A 3 25.70 43.50 7.46
C ALA A 3 24.70 42.52 6.82
N ASP A 4 23.60 42.25 7.52
CA ASP A 4 22.47 41.49 6.98
C ASP A 4 22.04 42.09 5.64
N LEU A 5 21.86 41.23 4.63
CA LEU A 5 21.31 41.66 3.35
C LEU A 5 19.79 41.69 3.46
N PRO A 6 19.12 42.83 3.21
CA PRO A 6 17.68 42.87 3.09
C PRO A 6 17.25 42.07 1.85
N VAL A 7 16.36 41.09 2.07
CA VAL A 7 15.76 40.27 1.02
C VAL A 7 14.27 40.11 1.31
N SER A 8 13.46 40.07 0.24
CA SER A 8 12.07 39.61 0.30
C SER A 8 12.01 38.12 -0.02
N ILE A 9 11.14 37.38 0.66
CA ILE A 9 10.88 35.97 0.34
C ILE A 9 9.55 35.90 -0.38
N ARG A 10 9.54 35.30 -1.57
CA ARG A 10 8.34 35.09 -2.37
C ARG A 10 8.24 33.65 -2.87
N PRO A 11 7.03 33.16 -3.18
CA PRO A 11 6.86 31.89 -3.87
C PRO A 11 7.69 31.84 -5.17
N PHE A 12 8.19 30.65 -5.48
CA PHE A 12 8.81 30.37 -6.77
C PHE A 12 7.81 30.59 -7.91
N ASP A 13 8.27 31.25 -8.96
CA ASP A 13 7.53 31.55 -10.19
C ASP A 13 8.08 30.71 -11.35
N PRO A 14 7.37 29.65 -11.77
CA PRO A 14 7.80 28.78 -12.86
C PRO A 14 8.05 29.49 -14.20
N ALA A 15 7.54 30.71 -14.40
CA ALA A 15 7.74 31.46 -15.64
C ALA A 15 9.12 32.14 -15.74
N ARG A 16 9.83 32.33 -14.62
CA ARG A 16 11.07 33.14 -14.61
C ARG A 16 12.17 32.71 -13.64
N ASP A 17 11.90 31.79 -12.71
CA ASP A 17 12.86 31.48 -11.66
C ASP A 17 13.72 30.23 -11.96
N TYR A 18 13.33 29.36 -12.90
CA TYR A 18 14.03 28.08 -13.14
C TYR A 18 15.51 28.26 -13.47
N GLU A 19 15.83 29.15 -14.41
CA GLU A 19 17.20 29.41 -14.86
C GLU A 19 18.06 29.87 -13.68
N ARG A 20 17.53 30.77 -12.85
CA ARG A 20 18.28 31.36 -11.76
C ARG A 20 18.49 30.39 -10.59
N ILE A 21 17.51 29.55 -10.26
CA ILE A 21 17.70 28.54 -9.20
C ILE A 21 18.66 27.42 -9.65
N ALA A 22 18.60 27.01 -10.93
CA ALA A 22 19.52 26.02 -11.49
C ALA A 22 20.98 26.53 -11.47
N GLU A 23 21.19 27.81 -11.80
CA GLU A 23 22.49 28.46 -11.68
C GLU A 23 22.99 28.47 -10.22
N ILE A 24 22.16 28.89 -9.27
CA ILE A 24 22.52 28.92 -7.84
C ILE A 24 22.86 27.52 -7.33
N ALA A 25 22.09 26.50 -7.70
CA ALA A 25 22.33 25.12 -7.30
C ALA A 25 23.67 24.60 -7.82
N THR A 26 23.93 24.84 -9.12
CA THR A 26 25.22 24.52 -9.75
C THR A 26 26.39 25.23 -9.09
N LEU A 27 26.23 26.50 -8.69
CA LEU A 27 27.28 27.23 -7.97
C LEU A 27 27.51 26.68 -6.54
N CYS A 28 26.47 26.15 -5.89
CA CYS A 28 26.59 25.52 -4.57
C CYS A 28 27.32 24.16 -4.65
N TYR A 29 27.05 23.39 -5.71
CA TYR A 29 27.60 22.07 -5.98
C TYR A 29 28.06 21.94 -7.45
N PRO A 30 29.24 22.46 -7.82
CA PRO A 30 29.71 22.46 -9.22
C PRO A 30 29.92 21.07 -9.83
N ASP A 31 30.10 20.06 -8.98
CA ASP A 31 30.21 18.65 -9.32
C ASP A 31 28.86 17.94 -9.51
N HIS A 32 27.76 18.66 -9.25
CA HIS A 32 26.37 18.26 -9.48
C HIS A 32 25.60 19.42 -10.17
N PRO A 33 25.97 19.78 -11.42
CA PRO A 33 25.27 20.84 -12.12
C PRO A 33 23.81 20.45 -12.35
N GLU A 34 22.92 21.43 -12.15
CA GLU A 34 21.49 21.33 -12.44
C GLU A 34 21.13 22.27 -13.60
N THR A 35 20.10 21.88 -14.36
CA THR A 35 19.55 22.70 -15.45
C THR A 35 18.09 23.09 -15.20
N ALA A 36 17.67 24.21 -15.80
CA ALA A 36 16.28 24.67 -15.73
C ALA A 36 15.30 23.62 -16.30
N ASP A 37 15.69 22.96 -17.40
CA ASP A 37 14.87 21.95 -18.06
C ASP A 37 14.70 20.70 -17.18
N GLU A 38 15.77 20.23 -16.53
CA GLU A 38 15.67 19.11 -15.57
C GLU A 38 14.72 19.41 -14.42
N LEU A 39 14.80 20.62 -13.85
CA LEU A 39 13.92 21.04 -12.77
C LEU A 39 12.46 21.10 -13.24
N ARG A 40 12.21 21.60 -14.45
CA ARG A 40 10.87 21.67 -15.04
C ARG A 40 10.30 20.27 -15.32
N ASP A 41 11.11 19.38 -15.88
CA ASP A 41 10.74 17.99 -16.15
C ASP A 41 10.50 17.20 -14.86
N ALA A 42 11.27 17.47 -13.81
CA ALA A 42 11.06 16.86 -12.50
C ALA A 42 9.75 17.33 -11.86
N ASP A 43 9.44 18.62 -11.93
CA ASP A 43 8.20 19.18 -11.39
C ASP A 43 6.97 18.70 -12.17
N ALA A 44 7.04 18.61 -13.49
CA ALA A 44 5.93 18.14 -14.34
C ALA A 44 5.55 16.67 -14.06
N ARG A 45 6.51 15.85 -13.62
CA ARG A 45 6.28 14.42 -13.32
C ARG A 45 5.86 14.18 -11.88
N ARG A 46 6.05 15.15 -10.99
CA ARG A 46 5.77 15.00 -9.56
C ARG A 46 4.31 14.65 -9.33
N ASP A 47 4.07 13.72 -8.42
CA ASP A 47 2.72 13.42 -7.96
C ASP A 47 2.27 14.56 -7.04
N MET A 48 1.16 15.21 -7.42
CA MET A 48 0.59 16.36 -6.72
C MET A 48 0.12 16.01 -5.30
N LYS A 49 0.04 14.72 -4.96
CA LYS A 49 -0.25 14.30 -3.58
C LYS A 49 0.85 14.62 -2.59
N TYR A 50 2.11 14.62 -3.04
CA TYR A 50 3.23 14.93 -2.18
C TYR A 50 3.42 16.44 -2.15
N VAL A 51 3.44 16.98 -0.95
CA VAL A 51 3.69 18.42 -0.76
C VAL A 51 5.11 18.71 -1.25
N HIS A 52 5.22 19.66 -2.18
CA HIS A 52 6.49 20.21 -2.67
C HIS A 52 6.32 21.69 -2.97
N ARG A 53 7.13 22.55 -2.37
CA ARG A 53 7.09 24.00 -2.58
C ARG A 53 8.49 24.58 -2.59
N ARG A 54 8.68 25.60 -3.43
CA ARG A 54 9.89 26.40 -3.50
C ARG A 54 9.58 27.87 -3.20
N HIS A 55 10.53 28.53 -2.55
CA HIS A 55 10.53 29.96 -2.29
C HIS A 55 11.88 30.53 -2.69
N VAL A 56 11.89 31.75 -3.20
CA VAL A 56 13.11 32.46 -3.58
C VAL A 56 13.31 33.67 -2.68
N ALA A 57 14.57 33.97 -2.36
CA ALA A 57 15.00 35.19 -1.71
C ALA A 57 15.46 36.18 -2.76
N GLU A 58 14.75 37.30 -2.88
CA GLU A 58 14.99 38.35 -3.86
C GLU A 58 15.61 39.57 -3.17
N SER A 59 16.70 40.10 -3.70
CA SER A 59 17.32 41.34 -3.21
C SER A 59 16.47 42.55 -3.58
N GLU A 60 16.73 43.72 -2.96
CA GLU A 60 16.05 44.98 -3.32
C GLU A 60 16.21 45.37 -4.80
N ALA A 61 17.26 44.87 -5.46
CA ALA A 61 17.49 45.06 -6.90
C ALA A 61 16.67 44.09 -7.79
N GLY A 62 15.77 43.28 -7.21
CA GLY A 62 14.96 42.30 -7.94
C GLY A 62 15.71 41.05 -8.37
N THR A 63 16.91 40.80 -7.83
CA THR A 63 17.72 39.62 -8.19
C THR A 63 17.49 38.51 -7.19
N VAL A 64 17.19 37.29 -7.67
CA VAL A 64 17.15 36.10 -6.81
C VAL A 64 18.58 35.74 -6.37
N VAL A 65 18.81 35.73 -5.06
CA VAL A 65 20.13 35.49 -4.42
C VAL A 65 20.19 34.19 -3.62
N GLY A 66 19.06 33.50 -3.48
CA GLY A 66 18.96 32.19 -2.86
C GLY A 66 17.56 31.62 -3.03
N PHE A 67 17.40 30.34 -2.75
CA PHE A 67 16.11 29.68 -2.74
C PHE A 67 16.06 28.61 -1.66
N GLY A 68 14.85 28.25 -1.26
CA GLY A 68 14.60 27.16 -0.33
C GLY A 68 13.45 26.30 -0.83
N ARG A 69 13.46 25.03 -0.46
CA ARG A 69 12.38 24.09 -0.77
C ARG A 69 12.03 23.23 0.44
N TYR A 70 10.76 22.85 0.51
CA TYR A 70 10.34 21.72 1.34
C TYR A 70 9.58 20.70 0.52
N ASP A 71 9.75 19.42 0.86
CA ASP A 71 9.17 18.29 0.15
C ASP A 71 8.82 17.11 1.07
N GLN A 72 8.01 16.18 0.57
CA GLN A 72 7.79 14.86 1.15
C GLN A 72 8.43 13.79 0.26
N ASP A 73 9.04 12.78 0.89
CA ASP A 73 9.63 11.65 0.18
C ASP A 73 8.55 10.69 -0.34
N THR A 74 8.68 10.22 -1.58
CA THR A 74 7.81 9.19 -2.14
C THR A 74 8.04 7.81 -1.51
N TYR A 75 9.29 7.48 -1.20
CA TYR A 75 9.71 6.18 -0.67
C TYR A 75 9.84 6.17 0.85
N GLN A 76 9.60 7.30 1.52
CA GLN A 76 9.51 7.44 2.98
C GLN A 76 8.37 8.40 3.35
N PHE A 77 7.21 8.24 2.70
CA PHE A 77 6.11 9.19 2.83
C PHE A 77 5.55 9.21 4.26
N HIS A 78 5.44 10.42 4.81
CA HIS A 78 4.66 10.67 6.01
C HIS A 78 4.01 12.06 5.93
N PRO A 79 2.71 12.20 6.25
CA PRO A 79 1.98 13.45 6.07
C PRO A 79 2.52 14.63 6.90
N ARG A 80 3.31 14.33 7.94
CA ARG A 80 3.86 15.31 8.89
C ARG A 80 5.40 15.34 8.93
N ARG A 81 6.09 14.67 8.00
CA ARG A 81 7.56 14.72 7.88
C ARG A 81 7.96 15.39 6.58
N PHE A 82 8.96 16.25 6.64
CA PHE A 82 9.35 17.08 5.50
C PHE A 82 10.87 17.15 5.35
N GLY A 83 11.35 17.05 4.11
CA GLY A 83 12.68 17.48 3.72
C GLY A 83 12.72 19.00 3.60
N LEU A 84 13.83 19.62 4.01
CA LEU A 84 14.12 21.03 3.76
C LEU A 84 15.50 21.17 3.11
N SER A 85 15.57 21.99 2.06
CA SER A 85 16.85 22.48 1.53
C SER A 85 16.83 24.00 1.40
N VAL A 86 17.99 24.62 1.61
CA VAL A 86 18.21 26.06 1.45
C VAL A 86 19.55 26.25 0.76
N GLU A 87 19.53 26.98 -0.35
CA GLU A 87 20.68 27.24 -1.19
C GLU A 87 20.82 28.74 -1.39
N VAL A 88 22.03 29.25 -1.17
CA VAL A 88 22.33 30.68 -1.22
C VAL A 88 23.52 30.86 -2.12
N HIS A 89 23.37 31.75 -3.11
CA HIS A 89 24.43 32.09 -4.04
C HIS A 89 25.72 32.43 -3.28
N PRO A 90 26.90 31.90 -3.68
CA PRO A 90 28.14 32.02 -2.92
C PRO A 90 28.47 33.44 -2.42
N ASP A 91 28.28 34.46 -3.29
CA ASP A 91 28.55 35.87 -2.98
C ASP A 91 27.61 36.51 -1.94
N TYR A 92 26.48 35.87 -1.64
CA TYR A 92 25.47 36.37 -0.71
C TYR A 92 25.40 35.55 0.59
N ARG A 93 26.32 34.59 0.77
CA ARG A 93 26.41 33.77 1.99
C ARG A 93 26.85 34.61 3.19
N LYS A 94 26.48 34.14 4.40
CA LYS A 94 26.84 34.78 5.69
C LYS A 94 26.30 36.21 5.86
N ARG A 95 25.17 36.52 5.20
CA ARG A 95 24.45 37.81 5.25
C ARG A 95 22.97 37.65 5.65
N GLY A 96 22.65 36.62 6.44
CA GLY A 96 21.29 36.36 6.94
C GLY A 96 20.31 35.68 5.96
N VAL A 97 20.58 35.65 4.66
CA VAL A 97 19.67 35.11 3.62
C VAL A 97 19.20 33.67 3.93
N GLY A 98 20.14 32.76 4.22
CA GLY A 98 19.80 31.36 4.50
C GLY A 98 18.95 31.20 5.76
N THR A 99 19.17 32.02 6.79
CA THR A 99 18.35 32.02 8.01
C THR A 99 16.92 32.44 7.69
N ARG A 100 16.73 33.54 6.96
CA ARG A 100 15.40 34.03 6.58
C ARG A 100 14.63 32.99 5.75
N LEU A 101 15.29 32.35 4.78
CA LEU A 101 14.69 31.27 3.98
C LEU A 101 14.26 30.11 4.88
N TYR A 102 15.14 29.61 5.75
CA TYR A 102 14.81 28.52 6.66
C TYR A 102 13.63 28.84 7.57
N ASP A 103 13.63 30.01 8.20
CA ASP A 103 12.58 30.43 9.14
C ASP A 103 11.22 30.56 8.42
N HIS A 104 11.21 31.08 7.19
CA HIS A 104 10.02 31.13 6.34
C HIS A 104 9.46 29.74 6.03
N LEU A 105 10.30 28.81 5.59
CA LEU A 105 9.87 27.44 5.28
C LEU A 105 9.30 26.72 6.51
N VAL A 106 9.93 26.88 7.67
CA VAL A 106 9.43 26.30 8.94
C VAL A 106 8.07 26.89 9.31
N ALA A 107 7.90 28.20 9.20
CA ALA A 107 6.63 28.87 9.51
C ALA A 107 5.48 28.40 8.59
N GLU A 108 5.75 28.21 7.29
CA GLU A 108 4.75 27.66 6.36
C GLU A 108 4.35 26.22 6.67
N LEU A 109 5.29 25.42 7.18
CA LEU A 109 5.08 24.01 7.49
C LEU A 109 4.22 23.80 8.74
N GLU A 110 4.10 24.79 9.65
CA GLU A 110 3.31 24.65 10.89
C GLU A 110 1.85 24.24 10.66
N LYS A 111 1.23 24.64 9.54
CA LYS A 111 -0.14 24.21 9.19
C LYS A 111 -0.29 22.70 9.03
N TYR A 112 0.79 21.98 8.78
CA TYR A 112 0.85 20.51 8.70
C TYR A 112 1.22 19.86 10.03
N GLN A 113 1.43 20.64 11.09
CA GLN A 113 1.85 20.18 12.42
C GLN A 113 3.04 19.21 12.35
N PRO A 114 4.19 19.61 11.82
CA PRO A 114 5.29 18.71 11.49
C PRO A 114 5.81 17.99 12.73
N VAL A 115 6.21 16.73 12.58
CA VAL A 115 6.79 15.90 13.65
C VAL A 115 8.30 15.77 13.50
N ARG A 116 8.79 15.78 12.26
CA ARG A 116 10.22 15.67 11.95
C ARG A 116 10.55 16.47 10.70
N PHE A 117 11.74 17.06 10.70
CA PHE A 117 12.38 17.60 9.53
C PHE A 117 13.64 16.80 9.19
N ARG A 118 13.93 16.66 7.91
CA ARG A 118 15.22 16.15 7.42
C ARG A 118 15.91 17.18 6.53
N ALA A 119 17.23 17.17 6.50
CA ALA A 119 18.06 17.99 5.63
C ALA A 119 19.34 17.22 5.28
N TYR A 120 19.95 17.52 4.13
CA TYR A 120 21.21 16.92 3.71
C TYR A 120 22.33 17.96 3.74
N ALA A 121 23.51 17.55 4.21
CA ALA A 121 24.73 18.34 4.08
C ALA A 121 25.91 17.44 3.73
N ARG A 122 26.74 17.90 2.78
CA ARG A 122 27.98 17.21 2.41
C ARG A 122 29.07 17.48 3.44
N GLU A 123 29.84 16.46 3.82
CA GLU A 123 30.78 16.54 4.95
C GLU A 123 31.93 17.55 4.73
N ASP A 124 32.26 17.83 3.46
CA ASP A 124 33.27 18.83 3.04
C ASP A 124 32.72 20.28 3.04
N LYS A 125 31.46 20.51 3.42
CA LYS A 125 30.83 21.85 3.51
C LYS A 125 30.61 22.25 4.97
N PRO A 126 31.66 22.62 5.73
CA PRO A 126 31.57 22.85 7.18
C PRO A 126 30.64 24.00 7.57
N ASP A 127 30.48 25.02 6.70
CA ASP A 127 29.51 26.10 6.91
C ASP A 127 28.06 25.59 6.86
N THR A 128 27.76 24.63 5.96
CA THR A 128 26.43 24.02 5.83
C THR A 128 26.16 23.08 7.01
N VAL A 129 27.13 22.26 7.40
CA VAL A 129 27.05 21.40 8.60
C VAL A 129 26.76 22.23 9.85
N ARG A 130 27.49 23.34 10.07
CA ARG A 130 27.20 24.25 11.18
C ARG A 130 25.80 24.85 11.11
N PHE A 131 25.33 25.21 9.90
CA PHE A 131 24.01 25.81 9.72
C PHE A 131 22.88 24.86 10.14
N VAL A 132 22.97 23.56 9.81
CA VAL A 132 21.97 22.55 10.21
C VAL A 132 22.09 22.17 11.68
N VAL A 133 23.30 21.92 12.21
CA VAL A 133 23.50 21.53 13.62
C VAL A 133 23.08 22.64 14.58
N SER A 134 23.41 23.90 14.28
CA SER A 134 22.98 25.04 15.12
C SER A 134 21.46 25.22 15.22
N ARG A 135 20.69 24.56 14.34
CA ARG A 135 19.22 24.55 14.34
C ARG A 135 18.63 23.33 15.05
N GLY A 136 19.46 22.53 15.71
CA GLY A 136 19.04 21.34 16.44
C GLY A 136 18.76 20.13 15.56
N TYR A 137 19.37 20.06 14.37
CA TYR A 137 19.39 18.82 13.61
C TYR A 137 20.57 17.95 14.02
N GLU A 138 20.33 16.65 14.11
CA GLU A 138 21.31 15.63 14.51
C GLU A 138 21.61 14.68 13.33
N PRO A 139 22.87 14.26 13.13
CA PRO A 139 23.24 13.34 12.05
C PRO A 139 22.53 11.99 12.21
N GLN A 140 22.01 11.45 11.11
CA GLN A 140 21.24 10.21 11.09
C GLN A 140 21.96 9.12 10.31
N ILE A 141 22.07 9.30 8.99
CA ILE A 141 22.71 8.37 8.08
C ILE A 141 23.70 9.14 7.21
N ALA A 142 24.87 8.56 7.03
CA ALA A 142 25.88 9.07 6.10
C ALA A 142 25.98 8.12 4.92
N GLU A 143 26.02 8.67 3.72
CA GLU A 143 26.15 7.93 2.48
C GLU A 143 27.42 8.37 1.76
N TRP A 144 28.26 7.40 1.41
CA TRP A 144 29.36 7.69 0.48
C TRP A 144 28.82 7.68 -0.92
N GLU A 145 28.99 8.82 -1.58
CA GLU A 145 29.05 8.85 -3.02
C GLU A 145 30.36 8.18 -3.47
N SER A 146 30.29 7.44 -4.57
CA SER A 146 31.47 6.85 -5.19
C SER A 146 31.35 6.85 -6.71
N TYR A 147 32.46 7.01 -7.40
CA TYR A 147 32.51 6.93 -8.85
C TYR A 147 33.49 5.86 -9.34
N LEU A 148 33.24 5.35 -10.55
CA LEU A 148 34.16 4.51 -11.29
C LEU A 148 34.25 5.03 -12.73
N LEU A 149 35.44 4.95 -13.33
CA LEU A 149 35.67 5.27 -14.75
C LEU A 149 35.52 3.98 -15.57
N PRO A 150 34.41 3.75 -16.29
CA PRO A 150 34.14 2.45 -16.91
C PRO A 150 35.16 2.07 -17.98
N GLN A 151 35.78 3.06 -18.62
CA GLN A 151 36.80 2.84 -19.64
C GLN A 151 38.08 2.21 -19.06
N ASP A 152 38.43 2.59 -17.83
CA ASP A 152 39.62 2.13 -17.12
C ASP A 152 39.38 0.84 -16.33
N PHE A 153 38.13 0.36 -16.27
CA PHE A 153 37.78 -0.87 -15.57
C PHE A 153 38.36 -2.11 -16.24
N ASP A 154 39.18 -2.86 -15.50
CA ASP A 154 39.67 -4.18 -15.88
C ASP A 154 38.74 -5.28 -15.36
N SER A 155 38.02 -5.92 -16.28
CA SER A 155 37.11 -7.02 -15.97
C SER A 155 37.80 -8.38 -15.83
N ALA A 156 39.07 -8.53 -16.21
CA ALA A 156 39.76 -9.83 -16.24
C ALA A 156 39.79 -10.56 -14.88
N PRO A 157 40.03 -9.89 -13.73
CA PRO A 157 39.98 -10.54 -12.41
C PRO A 157 38.60 -11.08 -12.03
N PHE A 158 37.55 -10.69 -12.76
CA PHE A 158 36.16 -11.02 -12.46
C PHE A 158 35.55 -12.04 -13.43
N ALA A 159 36.32 -12.62 -14.35
CA ALA A 159 35.82 -13.54 -15.37
C ALA A 159 34.95 -14.68 -14.78
N ALA A 160 35.37 -15.26 -13.64
CA ALA A 160 34.64 -16.32 -12.94
C ALA A 160 33.34 -15.89 -12.24
N HIS A 161 33.04 -14.59 -12.19
CA HIS A 161 31.86 -14.01 -11.53
C HIS A 161 30.85 -13.43 -12.53
N THR A 162 31.08 -13.64 -13.83
CA THR A 162 30.19 -13.17 -14.91
C THR A 162 28.95 -14.05 -15.07
N THR A 163 28.93 -15.24 -14.45
CA THR A 163 27.80 -16.16 -14.39
C THR A 163 27.58 -16.66 -12.96
N VAL A 164 26.35 -17.06 -12.67
CA VAL A 164 25.97 -17.73 -11.42
C VAL A 164 25.16 -18.98 -11.79
N PRO A 165 25.50 -20.19 -11.31
CA PRO A 165 24.76 -21.40 -11.64
C PRO A 165 23.26 -21.28 -11.29
N GLY A 166 22.41 -21.64 -12.25
CA GLY A 166 20.94 -21.60 -12.11
C GLY A 166 20.33 -20.19 -12.08
N VAL A 167 21.10 -19.17 -12.47
CA VAL A 167 20.63 -17.78 -12.53
C VAL A 167 21.03 -17.15 -13.86
N THR A 168 20.04 -16.67 -14.59
CA THR A 168 20.24 -15.88 -15.81
C THR A 168 20.07 -14.39 -15.52
N ILE A 169 21.02 -13.56 -15.96
CA ILE A 169 20.88 -12.10 -15.92
C ILE A 169 20.29 -11.61 -17.24
N ARG A 170 19.15 -10.91 -17.17
CA ARG A 170 18.47 -10.32 -18.33
C ARG A 170 18.32 -8.81 -18.19
N SER A 171 18.29 -8.10 -19.30
CA SER A 171 17.93 -6.67 -19.31
C SER A 171 16.41 -6.48 -19.26
N LEU A 172 15.96 -5.31 -18.82
CA LEU A 172 14.55 -4.94 -18.90
C LEU A 172 14.06 -5.02 -20.35
N ARG A 173 14.87 -4.60 -21.34
CA ARG A 173 14.53 -4.74 -22.76
C ARG A 173 14.15 -6.18 -23.12
N GLU A 174 14.92 -7.16 -22.65
CA GLU A 174 14.66 -8.58 -22.91
C GLU A 174 13.42 -9.09 -22.18
N LEU A 175 13.11 -8.56 -20.99
CA LEU A 175 11.97 -8.98 -20.18
C LEU A 175 10.64 -8.36 -20.63
N GLN A 176 10.67 -7.23 -21.34
CA GLN A 176 9.46 -6.52 -21.77
C GLN A 176 8.51 -7.30 -22.68
N THR A 177 8.96 -8.43 -23.23
CA THR A 177 8.14 -9.35 -24.03
C THR A 177 7.42 -10.40 -23.18
N GLU A 178 7.75 -10.52 -21.89
CA GLU A 178 7.13 -11.46 -20.97
C GLU A 178 5.80 -10.92 -20.44
N PRO A 179 4.80 -11.80 -20.19
CA PRO A 179 3.59 -11.39 -19.50
C PRO A 179 3.91 -10.91 -18.08
N ASN A 180 3.29 -9.81 -17.67
CA ASN A 180 3.37 -9.25 -16.31
C ASN A 180 4.80 -8.93 -15.82
N TYR A 181 5.76 -8.70 -16.71
CA TYR A 181 7.15 -8.40 -16.34
C TYR A 181 7.24 -7.17 -15.42
N ASP A 182 6.40 -6.18 -15.66
CA ASP A 182 6.32 -4.91 -14.94
C ASP A 182 5.85 -5.14 -13.51
N ARG A 183 4.82 -5.96 -13.30
CA ARG A 183 4.33 -6.28 -11.95
C ARG A 183 5.37 -7.06 -11.16
N ARG A 184 5.95 -8.10 -11.78
CA ARG A 184 6.99 -8.92 -11.15
C ARG A 184 8.23 -8.10 -10.79
N LEU A 185 8.56 -7.11 -11.61
CA LEU A 185 9.66 -6.18 -11.34
C LEU A 185 9.32 -5.18 -10.23
N CYS A 186 8.09 -4.68 -10.18
CA CYS A 186 7.59 -3.85 -9.09
C CYS A 186 7.66 -4.58 -7.75
N ASP A 187 7.23 -5.85 -7.72
CA ASP A 187 7.25 -6.67 -6.50
C ASP A 187 8.69 -6.91 -6.03
N LEU A 188 9.62 -7.21 -6.96
CA LEU A 188 11.04 -7.34 -6.64
C LEU A 188 11.63 -6.03 -6.11
N ASP A 189 11.34 -4.90 -6.76
CA ASP A 189 11.84 -3.58 -6.37
C ASP A 189 11.34 -3.16 -4.99
N ALA A 190 10.07 -3.43 -4.67
CA ALA A 190 9.50 -3.22 -3.36
C ALA A 190 10.24 -4.05 -2.30
N GLU A 191 10.42 -5.36 -2.51
CA GLU A 191 11.12 -6.24 -1.57
C GLU A 191 12.60 -5.87 -1.39
N VAL A 192 13.28 -5.47 -2.46
CA VAL A 192 14.66 -4.98 -2.40
C VAL A 192 14.74 -3.68 -1.61
N SER A 193 13.80 -2.76 -1.81
CA SER A 193 13.77 -1.45 -1.16
C SER A 193 13.51 -1.52 0.35
N LEU A 194 12.76 -2.53 0.82
CA LEU A 194 12.54 -2.77 2.25
C LEU A 194 13.82 -3.10 3.03
N ASP A 195 14.82 -3.66 2.35
CA ASP A 195 16.09 -4.05 2.97
C ASP A 195 17.21 -3.00 2.73
N MET A 196 16.90 -1.88 2.07
CA MET A 196 17.84 -0.77 1.90
C MET A 196 17.96 0.04 3.19
N PRO A 197 19.19 0.35 3.66
CA PRO A 197 19.35 1.20 4.85
C PRO A 197 18.80 2.60 4.60
N GLY A 198 17.95 3.07 5.51
CA GLY A 198 17.40 4.42 5.53
C GLY A 198 17.26 4.92 6.97
N SER A 199 17.07 6.22 7.14
CA SER A 199 16.82 6.86 8.44
C SER A 199 15.37 6.75 8.90
N GLU A 200 14.48 6.28 8.03
CA GLU A 200 13.03 6.14 8.24
C GLU A 200 12.52 4.86 7.56
N PRO A 201 11.36 4.33 8.00
CA PRO A 201 10.72 3.20 7.32
C PRO A 201 10.39 3.50 5.85
N THR A 202 10.70 2.55 4.97
CA THR A 202 10.37 2.61 3.56
C THR A 202 8.85 2.50 3.35
N THR A 203 8.28 3.36 2.50
CA THR A 203 6.92 3.23 1.98
C THR A 203 6.94 2.63 0.58
N THR A 204 6.05 1.68 0.33
CA THR A 204 5.93 1.05 -0.99
C THR A 204 4.97 1.86 -1.86
N PRO A 205 5.45 2.48 -2.97
CA PRO A 205 4.57 3.19 -3.88
C PRO A 205 3.53 2.25 -4.51
N SER A 206 2.40 2.80 -4.97
CA SER A 206 1.45 2.00 -5.74
C SER A 206 2.09 1.52 -7.05
N PHE A 207 1.61 0.42 -7.62
CA PHE A 207 2.12 -0.07 -8.91
C PHE A 207 2.07 0.99 -10.01
N ALA A 208 0.99 1.79 -10.07
CA ALA A 208 0.86 2.87 -11.03
C ALA A 208 1.91 3.99 -10.81
N ASP A 209 2.15 4.37 -9.56
CA ASP A 209 3.16 5.38 -9.23
C ASP A 209 4.57 4.86 -9.53
N TRP A 210 4.86 3.62 -9.14
CA TRP A 210 6.12 2.95 -9.43
C TRP A 210 6.36 2.87 -10.93
N ARG A 211 5.36 2.46 -11.72
CA ARG A 211 5.45 2.41 -13.19
C ARG A 211 5.78 3.79 -13.75
N LYS A 212 5.04 4.82 -13.34
CA LYS A 212 5.26 6.20 -13.80
C LYS A 212 6.65 6.72 -13.45
N GLN A 213 7.15 6.40 -12.25
CA GLN A 213 8.44 6.88 -11.75
C GLN A 213 9.64 6.10 -12.26
N THR A 214 9.43 4.82 -12.58
CA THR A 214 10.49 3.88 -12.98
C THR A 214 10.43 3.59 -14.47
N LEU A 215 9.34 2.98 -14.96
CA LEU A 215 9.23 2.49 -16.33
C LEU A 215 8.97 3.60 -17.37
N ASP A 216 8.18 4.62 -17.01
CA ASP A 216 7.86 5.75 -17.90
C ASP A 216 8.87 6.91 -17.76
N ASN A 217 9.93 6.73 -16.98
CA ASN A 217 10.92 7.75 -16.72
C ASN A 217 11.83 7.95 -17.95
N PRO A 218 11.99 9.18 -18.47
CA PRO A 218 12.80 9.44 -19.67
C PRO A 218 14.29 9.10 -19.48
N ASN A 219 14.75 9.05 -18.24
CA ASN A 219 16.14 8.72 -17.90
C ASN A 219 16.38 7.21 -17.76
N LEU A 220 15.33 6.39 -17.87
CA LEU A 220 15.45 4.93 -17.82
C LEU A 220 16.30 4.42 -18.99
N LEU A 221 17.15 3.43 -18.68
CA LEU A 221 17.90 2.67 -19.66
C LEU A 221 17.38 1.23 -19.68
N PRO A 222 16.49 0.84 -20.61
CA PRO A 222 15.99 -0.53 -20.65
C PRO A 222 17.09 -1.58 -20.82
N ASP A 223 18.17 -1.23 -21.53
CA ASP A 223 19.35 -2.10 -21.68
C ASP A 223 20.36 -1.96 -20.53
N GLY A 224 20.19 -0.97 -19.65
CA GLY A 224 20.99 -0.71 -18.45
C GLY A 224 20.29 -1.10 -17.14
N TYR A 225 19.07 -1.65 -17.21
CA TYR A 225 18.34 -2.21 -16.08
C TYR A 225 18.48 -3.73 -16.16
N PHE A 226 19.20 -4.32 -15.21
CA PHE A 226 19.45 -5.77 -15.17
C PHE A 226 18.69 -6.44 -14.04
N VAL A 227 18.13 -7.60 -14.34
CA VAL A 227 17.38 -8.46 -13.41
C VAL A 227 17.99 -9.85 -13.41
N ALA A 228 18.21 -10.41 -12.23
CA ALA A 228 18.58 -11.79 -12.03
C ALA A 228 17.31 -12.65 -11.97
N VAL A 229 17.25 -13.69 -12.79
CA VAL A 229 16.12 -14.60 -12.94
C VAL A 229 16.57 -16.00 -12.50
N ASP A 230 15.82 -16.64 -11.61
CA ASP A 230 16.01 -18.04 -11.22
C ASP A 230 15.57 -18.96 -12.37
N ASP A 231 16.49 -19.76 -12.91
CA ASP A 231 16.22 -20.61 -14.08
C ASP A 231 15.19 -21.71 -13.77
N ALA A 232 15.08 -22.14 -12.51
CA ALA A 232 14.19 -23.25 -12.12
C ALA A 232 12.73 -22.80 -11.97
N THR A 233 12.51 -21.59 -11.48
CA THR A 233 11.17 -21.07 -11.16
C THR A 233 10.72 -19.95 -12.08
N GLY A 234 11.66 -19.36 -12.82
CA GLY A 234 11.48 -18.12 -13.57
C GLY A 234 11.43 -16.87 -12.69
N ALA A 235 11.50 -16.96 -11.36
CA ALA A 235 11.32 -15.83 -10.44
C ALA A 235 12.37 -14.73 -10.61
N TYR A 236 11.98 -13.46 -10.42
CA TYR A 236 12.92 -12.34 -10.38
C TYR A 236 13.49 -12.23 -8.96
N ILE A 237 14.81 -12.35 -8.81
CA ILE A 237 15.47 -12.59 -7.52
C ILE A 237 16.50 -11.51 -7.13
N GLY A 238 16.78 -10.58 -8.04
CA GLY A 238 17.66 -9.45 -7.77
C GLY A 238 17.70 -8.48 -8.95
N LEU A 239 18.10 -7.24 -8.69
CA LEU A 239 18.17 -6.19 -9.71
C LEU A 239 19.39 -5.30 -9.52
N SER A 240 19.79 -4.66 -10.61
CA SER A 240 20.70 -3.51 -10.61
C SER A 240 20.32 -2.59 -11.76
N VAL A 241 20.06 -1.31 -11.46
CA VAL A 241 19.62 -0.34 -12.47
C VAL A 241 20.62 0.78 -12.68
N LEU A 242 20.92 1.08 -13.95
CA LEU A 242 21.61 2.30 -14.37
C LEU A 242 20.61 3.33 -14.90
N TRP A 243 20.89 4.59 -14.61
CA TRP A 243 20.08 5.73 -15.02
C TRP A 243 20.93 6.76 -15.75
N LYS A 244 20.33 7.44 -16.74
CA LYS A 244 20.92 8.63 -17.37
C LYS A 244 20.80 9.84 -16.45
N ARG A 245 21.75 10.76 -16.59
CA ARG A 245 21.62 12.16 -16.18
C ARG A 245 21.35 13.01 -17.42
N GLN A 246 20.58 14.10 -17.33
CA GLN A 246 20.35 14.95 -18.50
C GLN A 246 21.47 16.00 -18.66
N ALA A 247 21.99 16.50 -17.54
CA ALA A 247 23.06 17.51 -17.51
C ALA A 247 24.44 17.02 -18.00
N ASP A 248 24.70 15.70 -18.01
CA ASP A 248 25.93 15.15 -18.59
C ASP A 248 25.76 13.72 -19.11
N ARG A 249 26.87 13.09 -19.50
CA ARG A 249 26.91 11.71 -20.02
C ARG A 249 27.22 10.67 -18.93
N ASP A 250 27.31 11.06 -17.67
CA ASP A 250 27.56 10.12 -16.59
C ASP A 250 26.31 9.26 -16.35
N LEU A 251 26.54 8.03 -15.90
CA LEU A 251 25.48 7.15 -15.44
C LEU A 251 25.51 7.09 -13.92
N TYR A 252 24.37 6.85 -13.30
CA TYR A 252 24.35 6.48 -11.89
C TYR A 252 23.65 5.15 -11.67
N THR A 253 24.15 4.40 -10.70
CA THR A 253 23.55 3.16 -10.22
C THR A 253 22.47 3.53 -9.21
N GLY A 254 21.23 3.18 -9.52
CA GLY A 254 20.11 3.24 -8.58
C GLY A 254 20.13 2.03 -7.64
N ALA A 255 18.97 1.40 -7.42
CA ALA A 255 18.89 0.21 -6.58
C ALA A 255 19.77 -0.93 -7.11
N THR A 256 20.49 -1.58 -6.19
CA THR A 256 21.13 -2.89 -6.41
C THR A 256 20.81 -3.79 -5.23
N GLY A 257 20.06 -4.87 -5.45
CA GLY A 257 19.67 -5.78 -4.38
C GLY A 257 19.38 -7.19 -4.84
N VAL A 258 19.39 -8.11 -3.88
CA VAL A 258 19.09 -9.53 -4.08
C VAL A 258 18.20 -9.98 -2.92
N LEU A 259 17.15 -10.74 -3.24
CA LEU A 259 16.21 -11.27 -2.25
C LEU A 259 16.94 -12.11 -1.19
N PRO A 260 16.52 -12.07 0.09
CA PRO A 260 17.22 -12.73 1.20
C PRO A 260 17.63 -14.19 0.93
N ALA A 261 16.74 -15.01 0.37
CA ALA A 261 16.97 -16.43 0.09
C ALA A 261 18.08 -16.72 -0.96
N TYR A 262 18.43 -15.72 -1.77
CA TYR A 262 19.39 -15.83 -2.87
C TYR A 262 20.72 -15.11 -2.59
N ARG A 263 20.88 -14.51 -1.39
CA ARG A 263 22.09 -13.80 -1.00
C ARG A 263 23.30 -14.72 -0.90
N ARG A 264 24.49 -14.11 -0.91
CA ARG A 264 25.80 -14.78 -0.78
C ARG A 264 26.14 -15.77 -1.90
N ARG A 265 25.43 -15.73 -3.03
CA ARG A 265 25.69 -16.54 -4.23
C ARG A 265 26.43 -15.81 -5.35
N GLY A 266 26.93 -14.60 -5.09
CA GLY A 266 27.64 -13.77 -6.08
C GLY A 266 26.74 -12.91 -7.00
N ILE A 267 25.41 -13.08 -6.95
CA ILE A 267 24.44 -12.44 -7.86
C ILE A 267 24.59 -10.91 -7.94
N ALA A 268 24.70 -10.21 -6.81
CA ALA A 268 24.84 -8.75 -6.80
C ALA A 268 26.12 -8.26 -7.51
N LEU A 269 27.23 -9.01 -7.36
CA LEU A 269 28.48 -8.71 -8.05
C LEU A 269 28.31 -8.94 -9.56
N THR A 270 27.70 -10.04 -9.97
CA THR A 270 27.42 -10.34 -11.39
C THR A 270 26.54 -9.27 -12.04
N LEU A 271 25.49 -8.82 -11.35
CA LEU A 271 24.64 -7.71 -11.80
C LEU A 271 25.46 -6.42 -12.01
N LYS A 272 26.33 -6.05 -11.05
CA LYS A 272 27.19 -4.86 -11.19
C LYS A 272 28.23 -5.00 -12.30
N LEU A 273 28.79 -6.18 -12.51
CA LEU A 273 29.71 -6.45 -13.64
C LEU A 273 28.99 -6.25 -14.98
N ARG A 274 27.74 -6.73 -15.09
CA ARG A 274 26.91 -6.53 -16.28
C ARG A 274 26.61 -5.04 -16.52
N ALA A 275 26.28 -4.30 -15.46
CA ALA A 275 26.09 -2.86 -15.50
C ALA A 275 27.35 -2.10 -15.95
N LEU A 276 28.54 -2.44 -15.40
CA LEU A 276 29.80 -1.82 -15.82
C LEU A 276 30.17 -2.16 -17.26
N THR A 277 29.89 -3.39 -17.71
CA THR A 277 30.08 -3.80 -19.11
C THR A 277 29.23 -2.94 -20.05
N TYR A 278 27.97 -2.73 -19.69
CA TYR A 278 27.06 -1.86 -20.43
C TYR A 278 27.58 -0.41 -20.44
N ALA A 279 27.92 0.14 -19.29
CA ALA A 279 28.43 1.51 -19.18
C ALA A 279 29.71 1.74 -20.00
N LYS A 280 30.61 0.74 -20.03
CA LYS A 280 31.81 0.75 -20.87
C LYS A 280 31.44 0.76 -22.36
N ALA A 281 30.54 -0.12 -22.78
CA ALA A 281 30.08 -0.22 -24.17
C ALA A 281 29.35 1.03 -24.68
N THR A 282 28.61 1.73 -23.81
CA THR A 282 27.95 3.00 -24.16
C THR A 282 28.88 4.22 -24.10
N GLY A 283 30.15 4.03 -23.72
CA GLY A 283 31.11 5.13 -23.60
C GLY A 283 30.74 6.13 -22.50
N ALA A 284 30.17 5.67 -21.39
CA ALA A 284 29.90 6.52 -20.23
C ALA A 284 31.22 6.99 -19.60
N PRO A 285 31.41 8.29 -19.28
CA PRO A 285 32.63 8.79 -18.66
C PRO A 285 32.78 8.30 -17.21
N LYS A 286 31.71 8.41 -16.41
CA LYS A 286 31.66 7.88 -15.04
C LYS A 286 30.39 7.06 -14.78
N VAL A 287 30.50 6.13 -13.84
CA VAL A 287 29.36 5.52 -13.14
C VAL A 287 29.42 5.96 -11.68
N ARG A 288 28.38 6.64 -11.20
CA ARG A 288 28.25 7.11 -9.81
C ARG A 288 27.31 6.20 -9.01
N THR A 289 27.47 6.13 -7.69
CA THR A 289 26.56 5.40 -6.79
C THR A 289 26.63 5.98 -5.40
N TRP A 290 25.54 5.87 -4.63
CA TRP A 290 25.48 6.26 -3.23
C TRP A 290 25.17 5.04 -2.38
N ASN A 291 25.93 4.86 -1.31
CA ASN A 291 25.67 3.79 -0.36
C ASN A 291 25.84 4.29 1.08
N ALA A 292 24.84 4.01 1.90
CA ALA A 292 24.93 4.18 3.34
C ALA A 292 26.21 3.53 3.90
N GLN A 293 26.92 4.24 4.78
CA GLN A 293 28.18 3.78 5.39
C GLN A 293 27.99 2.48 6.18
N VAL A 294 26.78 2.25 6.70
CA VAL A 294 26.37 1.01 7.38
C VAL A 294 26.24 -0.19 6.44
N ASN A 295 26.06 0.03 5.13
CA ASN A 295 25.96 -1.03 4.11
C ASN A 295 27.34 -1.57 3.71
N ARG A 296 28.05 -2.17 4.67
CA ARG A 296 29.41 -2.72 4.44
C ARG A 296 29.46 -3.77 3.33
N ALA A 297 28.39 -4.52 3.12
CA ALA A 297 28.32 -5.54 2.07
C ALA A 297 28.37 -4.93 0.67
N MET A 298 27.56 -3.90 0.40
CA MET A 298 27.57 -3.23 -0.92
C MET A 298 28.84 -2.40 -1.12
N LEU A 299 29.33 -1.76 -0.06
CA LEU A 299 30.60 -1.02 -0.10
C LEU A 299 31.78 -1.94 -0.44
N ALA A 300 31.86 -3.14 0.14
CA ALA A 300 32.91 -4.10 -0.19
C ALA A 300 32.88 -4.55 -1.66
N ILE A 301 31.69 -4.66 -2.26
CA ILE A 301 31.55 -4.94 -3.70
C ILE A 301 32.12 -3.77 -4.52
N ASN A 302 31.74 -2.53 -4.18
CA ASN A 302 32.22 -1.33 -4.88
C ASN A 302 33.74 -1.16 -4.77
N GLU A 303 34.29 -1.33 -3.57
CA GLU A 303 35.73 -1.29 -3.31
C GLU A 303 36.46 -2.34 -4.14
N ARG A 304 35.93 -3.57 -4.19
CA ARG A 304 36.49 -4.64 -5.02
C ARG A 304 36.46 -4.30 -6.50
N LEU A 305 35.40 -3.65 -6.99
CA LEU A 305 35.26 -3.21 -8.38
C LEU A 305 36.13 -1.98 -8.73
N GLY A 306 36.72 -1.31 -7.74
CA GLY A 306 37.57 -0.13 -7.94
C GLY A 306 36.84 1.21 -7.91
N PHE A 307 35.65 1.28 -7.32
CA PHE A 307 34.98 2.56 -7.07
C PHE A 307 35.78 3.41 -6.09
N VAL A 308 35.92 4.70 -6.40
CA VAL A 308 36.60 5.71 -5.59
C VAL A 308 35.55 6.51 -4.84
N LYS A 309 35.71 6.64 -3.51
CA LYS A 309 34.78 7.39 -2.65
C LYS A 309 34.98 8.89 -2.78
N GLU A 310 33.88 9.62 -2.75
CA GLU A 310 33.79 11.07 -2.63
C GLU A 310 33.31 11.47 -1.22
N PRO A 311 33.35 12.77 -0.85
CA PRO A 311 32.84 13.22 0.43
C PRO A 311 31.40 12.75 0.68
N ALA A 312 31.13 12.26 1.88
CA ALA A 312 29.82 11.74 2.24
C ALA A 312 28.74 12.82 2.24
N TRP A 313 27.55 12.44 1.78
CA TRP A 313 26.31 13.16 2.06
C TRP A 313 25.76 12.65 3.39
N ILE A 314 25.53 13.56 4.33
CA ILE A 314 24.99 13.23 5.65
C ILE A 314 23.56 13.75 5.73
N GLU A 315 22.63 12.86 6.00
CA GLU A 315 21.28 13.21 6.39
C GLU A 315 21.25 13.63 7.86
N TYR A 316 20.60 14.75 8.13
CA TYR A 316 20.37 15.28 9.46
C TYR A 316 18.87 15.33 9.74
N GLY A 317 18.47 14.87 10.92
CA GLY A 317 17.08 14.83 11.37
C GLY A 317 16.85 15.77 12.55
N LYS A 318 15.69 16.42 12.59
CA LYS A 318 15.23 17.24 13.72
C LYS A 318 13.83 16.82 14.12
N THR A 319 13.67 16.30 15.33
CA THR A 319 12.35 16.06 15.93
C THR A 319 11.74 17.40 16.32
N VAL A 320 10.59 17.72 15.74
CA VAL A 320 9.82 18.94 16.03
C VAL A 320 8.79 18.65 17.11
N ARG A 321 8.15 17.47 17.02
CA ARG A 321 7.13 17.00 17.97
C ARG A 321 7.37 15.52 18.23
N PRO A 322 7.64 15.10 19.48
CA PRO A 322 7.88 13.69 19.78
C PRO A 322 6.60 12.88 19.54
N GLU A 323 6.74 11.73 18.88
CA GLU A 323 5.67 10.77 18.72
C GLU A 323 5.94 9.56 19.64
N PRO A 324 5.03 9.20 20.56
CA PRO A 324 5.22 8.05 21.44
C PRO A 324 5.03 6.70 20.73
N PHE A 325 4.76 6.72 19.42
CA PHE A 325 4.58 5.58 18.54
C PHE A 325 4.95 5.99 17.12
N ALA A 326 5.33 5.05 16.28
CA ALA A 326 5.56 5.27 14.85
C ALA A 326 4.40 4.67 14.04
N ILE A 327 3.95 5.35 12.98
CA ILE A 327 3.05 4.76 11.99
C ILE A 327 3.86 4.50 10.72
N ARG A 328 3.81 3.26 10.22
CA ARG A 328 4.44 2.86 8.95
C ARG A 328 3.47 2.08 8.09
N GLN A 329 3.73 2.02 6.79
CA GLN A 329 3.00 1.14 5.88
C GLN A 329 3.29 -0.33 6.22
N ALA A 330 2.26 -1.17 6.09
CA ALA A 330 2.40 -2.61 6.25
C ALA A 330 3.11 -3.23 5.04
N THR A 331 3.80 -4.34 5.28
CA THR A 331 4.51 -5.14 4.29
C THR A 331 4.01 -6.59 4.33
N PRO A 332 4.35 -7.43 3.32
CA PRO A 332 4.01 -8.85 3.36
C PRO A 332 4.59 -9.62 4.57
N ARG A 333 5.57 -9.06 5.28
CA ARG A 333 6.14 -9.65 6.50
C ARG A 333 5.23 -9.44 7.73
N ASP A 334 4.26 -8.54 7.64
CA ASP A 334 3.46 -8.10 8.77
C ASP A 334 2.12 -8.85 8.93
N TYR A 335 1.76 -9.77 8.02
CA TYR A 335 0.46 -10.45 8.05
C TYR A 335 0.14 -11.11 9.40
N HIS A 336 1.12 -11.71 10.07
CA HIS A 336 0.92 -12.28 11.41
C HIS A 336 0.61 -11.22 12.47
N ALA A 337 1.28 -10.07 12.42
CA ALA A 337 1.04 -8.97 13.36
C ALA A 337 -0.33 -8.33 13.11
N ILE A 338 -0.74 -8.20 11.85
CA ILE A 338 -2.05 -7.69 11.45
C ILE A 338 -3.16 -8.62 11.94
N ALA A 339 -3.05 -9.92 11.61
CA ALA A 339 -3.98 -10.96 12.03
C ALA A 339 -4.16 -10.99 13.55
N HIS A 340 -3.06 -10.86 14.31
CA HIS A 340 -3.10 -10.78 15.77
C HIS A 340 -3.90 -9.54 16.24
N VAL A 341 -3.59 -8.34 15.74
CA VAL A 341 -4.31 -7.13 16.16
C VAL A 341 -5.80 -7.22 15.83
N PHE A 342 -6.16 -7.64 14.62
CA PHE A 342 -7.57 -7.77 14.25
C PHE A 342 -8.28 -8.83 15.08
N SER A 343 -7.71 -10.01 15.26
CA SER A 343 -8.32 -11.07 16.07
C SER A 343 -8.48 -10.67 17.55
N GLU A 344 -7.59 -9.83 18.09
CA GLU A 344 -7.72 -9.33 19.46
C GLU A 344 -8.83 -8.27 19.62
N VAL A 345 -9.03 -7.37 18.65
CA VAL A 345 -10.11 -6.36 18.77
C VAL A 345 -11.46 -6.84 18.22
N TRP A 346 -11.45 -7.75 17.24
CA TRP A 346 -12.59 -8.39 16.58
C TRP A 346 -12.56 -9.92 16.77
N HIS A 347 -12.55 -10.36 18.02
CA HIS A 347 -12.49 -11.79 18.37
C HIS A 347 -13.69 -12.61 17.87
N GLU A 348 -14.79 -11.95 17.52
CA GLU A 348 -15.97 -12.54 16.87
C GLU A 348 -15.69 -12.94 15.40
N PHE A 349 -14.72 -12.28 14.76
CA PHE A 349 -14.33 -12.45 13.36
C PHE A 349 -12.79 -12.52 13.24
N PRO A 350 -12.16 -13.56 13.82
CA PRO A 350 -10.71 -13.66 13.80
C PRO A 350 -10.19 -13.94 12.39
N GLU A 351 -9.03 -13.36 12.09
CA GLU A 351 -8.36 -13.50 10.80
C GLU A 351 -6.99 -14.17 10.96
N THR A 352 -6.55 -14.88 9.93
CA THR A 352 -5.22 -15.47 9.85
C THR A 352 -4.32 -14.72 8.86
N ALA A 353 -3.01 -14.88 9.05
CA ALA A 353 -2.01 -14.31 8.14
C ALA A 353 -2.17 -14.81 6.69
N ASP A 354 -2.55 -16.07 6.51
CA ASP A 354 -2.70 -16.69 5.20
C ASP A 354 -3.98 -16.22 4.48
N GLU A 355 -5.07 -15.98 5.20
CA GLU A 355 -6.29 -15.38 4.64
C GLU A 355 -6.05 -13.94 4.19
N LEU A 356 -5.36 -13.15 5.02
CA LEU A 356 -4.97 -11.78 4.68
C LEU A 356 -4.11 -11.75 3.42
N ARG A 357 -3.09 -12.62 3.36
CA ARG A 357 -2.20 -12.77 2.20
C ARG A 357 -2.97 -13.15 0.95
N HIS A 358 -3.80 -14.20 1.03
CA HIS A 358 -4.61 -14.65 -0.10
C HIS A 358 -5.55 -13.55 -0.60
N GLY A 359 -6.17 -12.81 0.32
CA GLY A 359 -7.05 -11.69 -0.01
C GLY A 359 -6.33 -10.57 -0.75
N ASP A 360 -5.07 -10.28 -0.40
CA ASP A 360 -4.27 -9.25 -1.07
C ASP A 360 -3.72 -9.72 -2.43
N GLU A 361 -3.33 -10.99 -2.55
CA GLU A 361 -2.84 -11.60 -3.79
C GLU A 361 -3.94 -11.74 -4.86
N THR A 362 -5.18 -11.98 -4.45
CA THR A 362 -6.31 -12.18 -5.37
C THR A 362 -7.12 -10.91 -5.65
N ARG A 363 -6.83 -9.83 -4.91
CA ARG A 363 -7.56 -8.56 -4.99
C ARG A 363 -7.57 -8.00 -6.40
N SER A 364 -8.75 -7.54 -6.84
CA SER A 364 -8.87 -6.88 -8.15
C SER A 364 -8.05 -5.59 -8.19
N GLU A 365 -7.36 -5.36 -9.31
CA GLU A 365 -6.59 -4.15 -9.57
C GLU A 365 -7.47 -2.88 -9.67
N THR A 366 -8.79 -3.06 -9.84
CA THR A 366 -9.76 -1.97 -9.90
C THR A 366 -9.89 -1.25 -8.55
N VAL A 367 -9.80 -1.99 -7.44
CA VAL A 367 -10.02 -1.45 -6.10
C VAL A 367 -8.71 -1.04 -5.45
N ARG A 368 -8.76 0.05 -4.69
CA ARG A 368 -7.63 0.52 -3.89
C ARG A 368 -7.73 -0.05 -2.49
N HIS A 369 -6.60 -0.49 -1.96
CA HIS A 369 -6.49 -1.00 -0.61
C HIS A 369 -5.08 -0.76 -0.07
N ASN A 370 -4.95 -0.38 1.20
CA ASN A 370 -3.65 -0.28 1.87
C ASN A 370 -3.79 -0.40 3.39
N ARG A 371 -2.72 -0.86 4.05
CA ARG A 371 -2.66 -1.03 5.50
C ARG A 371 -1.46 -0.31 6.11
N PHE A 372 -1.63 0.16 7.34
CA PHE A 372 -0.64 0.85 8.14
C PHE A 372 -0.63 0.28 9.55
N LEU A 373 0.55 0.26 10.17
CA LEU A 373 0.77 -0.27 11.50
C LEU A 373 1.23 0.85 12.42
N ALA A 374 0.70 0.89 13.64
CA ALA A 374 1.30 1.69 14.70
C ALA A 374 2.19 0.79 15.56
N GLU A 375 3.42 1.21 15.80
CA GLU A 375 4.40 0.51 16.60
C GLU A 375 4.79 1.30 17.85
N VAL A 376 4.85 0.61 18.98
CA VAL A 376 5.40 1.10 20.25
C VAL A 376 6.51 0.14 20.64
N ASP A 377 7.73 0.66 20.84
CA ASP A 377 8.92 -0.13 21.19
C ASP A 377 9.15 -1.36 20.29
N GLY A 378 8.89 -1.19 18.98
CA GLY A 378 9.05 -2.25 17.97
C GLY A 378 7.95 -3.32 17.96
N LYS A 379 6.90 -3.19 18.78
CA LYS A 379 5.72 -4.06 18.76
C LYS A 379 4.59 -3.36 17.99
N THR A 380 3.96 -4.07 17.04
CA THR A 380 2.71 -3.62 16.41
C THR A 380 1.56 -3.62 17.42
N VAL A 381 0.93 -2.47 17.60
CA VAL A 381 -0.14 -2.25 18.60
C VAL A 381 -1.44 -1.73 18.00
N ALA A 382 -1.43 -1.32 16.74
CA ALA A 382 -2.62 -0.96 16.00
C ALA A 382 -2.45 -1.23 14.51
N VAL A 383 -3.58 -1.45 13.84
CA VAL A 383 -3.69 -1.54 12.38
C VAL A 383 -4.70 -0.49 11.95
N GLY A 384 -4.38 0.26 10.90
CA GLY A 384 -5.33 1.05 10.16
C GLY A 384 -5.34 0.61 8.71
N GLU A 385 -6.51 0.51 8.10
CA GLU A 385 -6.64 0.17 6.70
C GLU A 385 -7.68 1.05 6.01
N TYR A 386 -7.45 1.28 4.71
CA TYR A 386 -8.50 1.75 3.82
C TYR A 386 -8.69 0.76 2.67
N GLY A 387 -9.92 0.67 2.17
CA GLY A 387 -10.29 -0.26 1.11
C GLY A 387 -11.42 0.26 0.23
N GLN A 388 -11.69 -0.49 -0.84
CA GLN A 388 -12.88 -0.32 -1.68
C GLN A 388 -13.45 -1.69 -2.02
N HIS A 389 -14.76 -1.78 -2.16
CA HIS A 389 -15.45 -3.03 -2.50
C HIS A 389 -15.96 -3.02 -3.94
N LEU A 390 -15.63 -4.06 -4.71
CA LEU A 390 -16.08 -4.21 -6.10
C LEU A 390 -17.60 -4.25 -6.25
N GLY A 391 -18.33 -4.77 -5.26
CA GLY A 391 -19.80 -4.89 -5.30
C GLY A 391 -20.56 -3.58 -5.07
N ALA A 392 -19.85 -2.52 -4.70
CA ALA A 392 -20.39 -1.17 -4.50
C ALA A 392 -19.27 -0.15 -4.84
N TYR A 393 -18.63 -0.34 -5.98
CA TYR A 393 -17.41 0.38 -6.35
C TYR A 393 -17.71 1.83 -6.71
N ASP A 394 -16.98 2.73 -6.08
CA ASP A 394 -16.89 4.13 -6.44
C ASP A 394 -15.43 4.55 -6.20
N PRO A 395 -14.73 5.12 -7.21
CA PRO A 395 -13.31 5.45 -7.12
C PRO A 395 -12.98 6.48 -6.02
N ARG A 396 -13.97 7.21 -5.50
CA ARG A 396 -13.82 8.28 -4.49
C ARG A 396 -14.54 7.95 -3.17
N LYS A 397 -15.00 6.70 -3.01
CA LYS A 397 -15.52 6.16 -1.75
C LYS A 397 -14.53 5.14 -1.19
N PHE A 398 -14.32 5.21 0.13
CA PHE A 398 -13.38 4.31 0.83
C PHE A 398 -13.93 3.84 2.17
N ASP A 399 -13.78 2.55 2.43
CA ASP A 399 -13.97 1.97 3.76
C ASP A 399 -12.74 2.28 4.60
N LEU A 400 -12.94 2.71 5.84
CA LEU A 400 -11.89 2.98 6.82
C LEU A 400 -12.06 2.04 8.01
N HIS A 401 -10.97 1.38 8.39
CA HIS A 401 -10.93 0.54 9.59
C HIS A 401 -9.71 0.87 10.43
N VAL A 402 -9.91 0.96 11.75
CA VAL A 402 -8.86 1.27 12.73
C VAL A 402 -9.05 0.36 13.93
N ALA A 403 -8.10 -0.54 14.13
CA ALA A 403 -8.04 -1.46 15.26
C ALA A 403 -6.85 -1.09 16.16
N VAL A 404 -7.10 -0.87 17.45
CA VAL A 404 -6.05 -0.59 18.46
C VAL A 404 -6.20 -1.58 19.60
N LEU A 405 -5.11 -2.30 19.90
CA LEU A 405 -5.07 -3.27 20.99
C LEU A 405 -5.57 -2.64 22.31
N PRO A 406 -6.42 -3.35 23.09
CA PRO A 406 -7.08 -2.79 24.27
C PRO A 406 -6.15 -2.06 25.25
N GLU A 407 -4.94 -2.55 25.48
CA GLU A 407 -3.97 -1.98 26.42
C GLU A 407 -3.27 -0.71 25.89
N TYR A 408 -3.30 -0.47 24.58
CA TYR A 408 -2.73 0.72 23.92
C TYR A 408 -3.77 1.81 23.59
N GLN A 409 -5.02 1.54 23.93
CA GLN A 409 -6.11 2.50 23.82
C GLN A 409 -5.89 3.73 24.72
N LYS A 410 -6.57 4.84 24.38
CA LYS A 410 -6.49 6.15 25.07
C LYS A 410 -5.12 6.85 25.02
N ARG A 411 -4.20 6.41 24.15
CA ARG A 411 -2.87 7.02 23.96
C ARG A 411 -2.75 7.89 22.69
N GLY A 412 -3.87 8.26 22.07
CA GLY A 412 -3.88 9.04 20.82
C GLY A 412 -3.66 8.22 19.53
N ILE A 413 -3.25 6.95 19.62
CA ILE A 413 -2.94 6.08 18.46
C ILE A 413 -4.09 6.01 17.46
N GLY A 414 -5.32 5.71 17.90
CA GLY A 414 -6.47 5.61 16.98
C GLY A 414 -6.78 6.93 16.26
N LYS A 415 -6.58 8.08 16.92
CA LYS A 415 -6.74 9.40 16.28
C LYS A 415 -5.67 9.61 15.21
N ALA A 416 -4.40 9.34 15.56
CA ALA A 416 -3.28 9.50 14.64
C ALA A 416 -3.40 8.55 13.43
N MET A 417 -3.84 7.30 13.66
CA MET A 417 -4.09 6.35 12.58
C MET A 417 -5.20 6.83 11.64
N TYR A 418 -6.32 7.31 12.18
CA TYR A 418 -7.38 7.90 11.38
C TYR A 418 -6.89 9.09 10.54
N GLU A 419 -6.14 10.03 11.14
CA GLU A 419 -5.56 11.18 10.43
C GLU A 419 -4.56 10.73 9.36
N HIS A 420 -3.80 9.67 9.61
CA HIS A 420 -2.89 9.07 8.64
C HIS A 420 -3.64 8.48 7.45
N LEU A 421 -4.72 7.73 7.68
CA LEU A 421 -5.57 7.19 6.62
C LEU A 421 -6.17 8.32 5.76
N LEU A 422 -6.69 9.38 6.40
CA LEU A 422 -7.22 10.53 5.65
C LEU A 422 -6.16 11.20 4.78
N ALA A 423 -4.95 11.38 5.31
CA ALA A 423 -3.86 11.98 4.57
C ALA A 423 -3.41 11.11 3.39
N ALA A 424 -3.36 9.79 3.57
CA ALA A 424 -3.07 8.84 2.50
C ALA A 424 -4.15 8.84 1.40
N LEU A 425 -5.38 9.25 1.72
CA LEU A 425 -6.52 9.30 0.80
C LEU A 425 -6.72 10.65 0.09
N VAL A 426 -6.06 11.73 0.53
CA VAL A 426 -6.04 13.04 -0.17
C VAL A 426 -5.84 12.95 -1.69
N PRO A 427 -4.89 12.16 -2.24
CA PRO A 427 -4.68 12.05 -3.69
C PRO A 427 -5.92 11.62 -4.48
N PHE A 428 -6.80 10.84 -3.84
CA PHE A 428 -7.98 10.27 -4.49
C PHE A 428 -9.20 11.18 -4.38
N ALA A 429 -9.06 12.35 -3.76
CA ALA A 429 -10.12 13.34 -3.55
C ALA A 429 -11.44 12.69 -3.07
N PRO A 430 -11.43 11.91 -1.97
CA PRO A 430 -12.60 11.15 -1.55
C PRO A 430 -13.79 12.07 -1.30
N HIS A 431 -15.00 11.59 -1.59
CA HIS A 431 -16.24 12.28 -1.20
C HIS A 431 -17.03 11.51 -0.15
N THR A 432 -16.73 10.24 0.06
CA THR A 432 -17.43 9.40 1.05
C THR A 432 -16.44 8.49 1.77
N PHE A 433 -16.59 8.39 3.09
CA PHE A 433 -15.99 7.34 3.89
C PHE A 433 -17.06 6.48 4.53
N THR A 434 -16.81 5.18 4.62
CA THR A 434 -17.61 4.20 5.34
C THR A 434 -16.78 3.58 6.46
N ALA A 435 -17.43 3.18 7.55
CA ALA A 435 -16.78 2.51 8.67
C ALA A 435 -17.80 1.63 9.39
N TYR A 436 -17.33 0.57 10.06
CA TYR A 436 -18.18 -0.38 10.77
C TYR A 436 -17.67 -0.58 12.20
N THR A 437 -18.59 -0.82 13.13
CA THR A 437 -18.26 -1.22 14.51
C THR A 437 -19.41 -2.01 15.12
N LEU A 438 -19.17 -2.69 16.24
CA LEU A 438 -20.25 -3.36 16.98
C LEU A 438 -20.88 -2.40 18.00
N SER A 439 -22.17 -2.56 18.24
CA SER A 439 -22.99 -1.73 19.13
C SER A 439 -22.52 -1.72 20.60
N ASP A 440 -21.83 -2.78 21.04
CA ASP A 440 -21.23 -2.87 22.38
C ASP A 440 -19.88 -2.14 22.50
N ARG A 441 -19.32 -1.65 21.39
CA ARG A 441 -18.05 -0.92 21.34
C ARG A 441 -18.29 0.58 21.49
N GLU A 442 -18.79 0.99 22.67
CA GLU A 442 -19.14 2.39 22.97
C GLU A 442 -18.08 3.41 22.55
N ARG A 443 -16.80 3.05 22.72
CA ARG A 443 -15.67 3.94 22.39
C ARG A 443 -15.50 4.11 20.88
N ALA A 444 -15.70 3.06 20.09
CA ALA A 444 -15.63 3.15 18.64
C ALA A 444 -16.83 3.93 18.09
N VAL A 445 -18.04 3.69 18.64
CA VAL A 445 -19.25 4.47 18.35
C VAL A 445 -19.01 5.97 18.59
N ARG A 446 -18.51 6.35 19.77
CA ARG A 446 -18.16 7.76 20.07
C ARG A 446 -17.06 8.29 19.14
N PHE A 447 -16.04 7.48 18.85
CA PHE A 447 -14.93 7.89 17.97
C PHE A 447 -15.41 8.29 16.58
N LEU A 448 -16.37 7.54 16.02
CA LEU A 448 -17.01 7.83 14.73
C LEU A 448 -17.92 9.06 14.82
N ALA A 449 -18.81 9.11 15.81
CA ALA A 449 -19.72 10.24 16.02
C ALA A 449 -18.98 11.58 16.18
N ASP A 450 -17.93 11.62 17.01
CA ASP A 450 -17.08 12.80 17.24
C ASP A 450 -16.38 13.29 15.95
N ARG A 451 -16.32 12.44 14.91
CA ARG A 451 -15.69 12.73 13.62
C ARG A 451 -16.71 13.01 12.51
N GLY A 452 -17.99 13.12 12.83
CA GLY A 452 -19.05 13.43 11.88
C GLY A 452 -19.37 12.26 10.95
N PHE A 453 -19.30 11.03 11.46
CA PHE A 453 -19.86 9.87 10.80
C PHE A 453 -21.30 9.65 11.29
N ASP A 454 -22.22 9.49 10.34
CA ASP A 454 -23.63 9.24 10.60
C ASP A 454 -23.94 7.74 10.50
N LEU A 455 -24.74 7.21 11.43
CA LEU A 455 -25.22 5.83 11.37
C LEU A 455 -26.21 5.69 10.20
N VAL A 456 -25.92 4.78 9.27
CA VAL A 456 -26.73 4.58 8.05
C VAL A 456 -27.38 3.20 7.96
N GLN A 457 -26.82 2.18 8.61
CA GLN A 457 -27.40 0.83 8.65
C GLN A 457 -27.09 0.16 9.99
N THR A 458 -28.01 -0.69 10.43
CA THR A 458 -27.85 -1.57 11.58
C THR A 458 -28.17 -2.99 11.14
N GLU A 459 -27.24 -3.90 11.39
CA GLU A 459 -27.43 -5.33 11.17
C GLU A 459 -27.45 -6.07 12.49
N GLN A 460 -28.49 -6.87 12.69
CA GLN A 460 -28.54 -7.80 13.81
C GLN A 460 -27.65 -9.01 13.48
N THR A 461 -26.50 -9.06 14.15
CA THR A 461 -25.62 -10.22 14.21
C THR A 461 -26.22 -11.28 15.12
N SER A 462 -26.08 -12.56 14.77
CA SER A 462 -26.59 -13.69 15.57
C SER A 462 -25.67 -14.91 15.42
N LYS A 463 -25.59 -15.71 16.49
CA LYS A 463 -24.81 -16.96 16.52
C LYS A 463 -25.70 -18.14 16.91
N LEU A 464 -25.45 -19.30 16.32
CA LEU A 464 -26.05 -20.58 16.70
C LEU A 464 -24.94 -21.61 16.92
N ASP A 465 -25.07 -22.47 17.93
CA ASP A 465 -24.30 -23.71 18.02
C ASP A 465 -24.96 -24.77 17.10
N PRO A 466 -24.32 -25.18 15.98
CA PRO A 466 -24.89 -26.15 15.06
C PRO A 466 -25.18 -27.52 15.69
N GLN A 467 -24.50 -27.88 16.78
CA GLN A 467 -24.72 -29.16 17.46
C GLN A 467 -26.10 -29.22 18.11
N THR A 468 -26.65 -28.07 18.52
CA THR A 468 -28.01 -27.96 19.08
C THR A 468 -29.11 -28.03 18.03
N PHE A 469 -28.78 -27.83 16.74
CA PHE A 469 -29.76 -27.84 15.66
C PHE A 469 -30.34 -29.25 15.42
N ALA A 470 -31.67 -29.34 15.39
CA ALA A 470 -32.39 -30.57 15.06
C ALA A 470 -33.00 -30.46 13.65
N PRO A 471 -32.51 -31.22 12.66
CA PRO A 471 -33.03 -31.14 11.29
C PRO A 471 -34.38 -31.87 11.10
N ALA A 472 -34.65 -32.91 11.91
CA ALA A 472 -35.83 -33.78 11.74
C ALA A 472 -37.19 -33.05 11.67
N PRO A 473 -37.47 -32.02 12.50
CA PRO A 473 -38.71 -31.25 12.41
C PRO A 473 -38.93 -30.55 11.06
N TYR A 474 -37.88 -30.30 10.29
CA TYR A 474 -37.92 -29.58 9.01
C TYR A 474 -37.96 -30.51 7.79
N ALA A 475 -37.93 -31.84 7.97
CA ALA A 475 -38.03 -32.80 6.87
C ALA A 475 -39.31 -32.60 6.01
N PRO A 476 -40.50 -32.31 6.58
CA PRO A 476 -41.69 -32.02 5.77
C PRO A 476 -41.56 -30.76 4.91
N ASP A 477 -40.84 -29.73 5.39
CA ASP A 477 -40.60 -28.50 4.62
C ASP A 477 -39.69 -28.77 3.42
N ILE A 478 -38.66 -29.60 3.58
CA ILE A 478 -37.78 -30.03 2.48
C ILE A 478 -38.58 -30.83 1.45
N ALA A 479 -39.33 -31.85 1.88
CA ALA A 479 -40.13 -32.68 0.99
C ALA A 479 -41.16 -31.84 0.20
N LYS A 480 -41.73 -30.80 0.82
CA LYS A 480 -42.62 -29.84 0.16
C LYS A 480 -41.90 -29.03 -0.91
N VAL A 481 -40.65 -28.63 -0.70
CA VAL A 481 -39.83 -27.91 -1.69
C VAL A 481 -39.49 -28.83 -2.87
N GLU A 482 -39.08 -30.07 -2.59
CA GLU A 482 -38.76 -31.08 -3.61
C GLU A 482 -39.97 -31.44 -4.48
N ALA A 483 -41.15 -31.60 -3.86
CA ALA A 483 -42.41 -31.87 -4.58
C ALA A 483 -42.80 -30.75 -5.56
N GLN A 484 -42.23 -29.55 -5.42
CA GLN A 484 -42.43 -28.44 -6.36
C GLN A 484 -41.38 -28.41 -7.49
N GLY A 485 -40.58 -29.48 -7.65
CA GLY A 485 -39.54 -29.57 -8.67
C GLY A 485 -38.22 -28.87 -8.31
N ILE A 486 -38.05 -28.42 -7.06
CA ILE A 486 -36.85 -27.73 -6.61
C ILE A 486 -35.86 -28.72 -6.02
N VAL A 487 -34.64 -28.75 -6.53
CA VAL A 487 -33.54 -29.57 -6.03
C VAL A 487 -32.50 -28.68 -5.38
N ILE A 488 -32.09 -29.01 -4.14
CA ILE A 488 -31.04 -28.30 -3.42
C ILE A 488 -29.80 -29.18 -3.33
N ARG A 489 -28.65 -28.67 -3.78
CA ARG A 489 -27.36 -29.38 -3.71
C ARG A 489 -26.21 -28.40 -3.42
N PRO A 490 -25.09 -28.90 -2.85
CA PRO A 490 -23.90 -28.09 -2.67
C PRO A 490 -23.26 -27.69 -4.00
N TYR A 491 -22.47 -26.61 -4.00
CA TYR A 491 -21.74 -26.09 -5.15
C TYR A 491 -20.88 -27.18 -5.81
N ALA A 492 -20.16 -27.98 -5.01
CA ALA A 492 -19.32 -29.06 -5.51
C ALA A 492 -20.07 -30.03 -6.44
N ALA A 493 -21.34 -30.34 -6.13
CA ALA A 493 -22.16 -31.23 -6.95
C ALA A 493 -22.62 -30.58 -8.27
N TRP A 494 -22.76 -29.26 -8.31
CA TRP A 494 -23.14 -28.51 -9.52
C TRP A 494 -21.95 -28.26 -10.44
N ARG A 495 -20.77 -27.99 -9.86
CA ARG A 495 -19.53 -27.66 -10.58
C ARG A 495 -19.20 -28.68 -11.67
N ASP A 496 -19.42 -29.96 -11.37
CA ASP A 496 -19.05 -31.05 -12.26
C ASP A 496 -20.20 -31.46 -13.21
N THR A 497 -21.38 -30.82 -13.12
CA THR A 497 -22.60 -31.21 -13.85
C THR A 497 -23.20 -30.14 -14.76
N ILE A 498 -22.87 -28.86 -14.57
CA ILE A 498 -23.41 -27.74 -15.36
C ILE A 498 -22.24 -26.97 -16.01
N SER A 499 -22.20 -26.93 -17.34
CA SER A 499 -21.07 -26.34 -18.08
C SER A 499 -20.99 -24.81 -18.01
N ASP A 500 -22.12 -24.12 -17.87
CA ASP A 500 -22.25 -22.66 -17.78
C ASP A 500 -22.60 -22.21 -16.34
N LEU A 501 -22.11 -22.96 -15.34
CA LEU A 501 -22.46 -22.73 -13.94
C LEU A 501 -22.07 -21.34 -13.47
N SER A 502 -20.86 -20.89 -13.80
CA SER A 502 -20.31 -19.60 -13.36
C SER A 502 -21.18 -18.44 -13.83
N GLU A 503 -21.63 -18.46 -15.08
CA GLU A 503 -22.50 -17.46 -15.68
C GLU A 503 -23.88 -17.44 -15.00
N ARG A 504 -24.47 -18.63 -14.78
CA ARG A 504 -25.78 -18.75 -14.13
C ARG A 504 -25.74 -18.29 -12.68
N LEU A 505 -24.71 -18.67 -11.94
CA LEU A 505 -24.52 -18.25 -10.55
C LEU A 505 -24.19 -16.75 -10.47
N HIS A 506 -23.45 -16.21 -11.44
CA HIS A 506 -23.19 -14.77 -11.52
C HIS A 506 -24.48 -13.97 -11.64
N GLU A 507 -25.40 -14.40 -12.52
CA GLU A 507 -26.71 -13.77 -12.67
C GLU A 507 -27.58 -13.94 -11.42
N LEU A 508 -27.63 -15.15 -10.83
CA LEU A 508 -28.36 -15.40 -9.59
C LEU A 508 -27.89 -14.50 -8.45
N HIS A 509 -26.57 -14.42 -8.25
CA HIS A 509 -25.96 -13.59 -7.20
C HIS A 509 -26.22 -12.11 -7.43
N TRP A 510 -26.21 -11.66 -8.68
CA TRP A 510 -26.55 -10.28 -9.03
C TRP A 510 -28.00 -9.95 -8.66
N ILE A 511 -28.96 -10.78 -9.08
CA ILE A 511 -30.38 -10.54 -8.81
C ILE A 511 -30.67 -10.61 -7.32
N ILE A 512 -30.21 -11.67 -6.64
CA ILE A 512 -30.44 -11.82 -5.18
C ILE A 512 -29.72 -10.71 -4.42
N GLY A 513 -28.51 -10.31 -4.83
CA GLY A 513 -27.76 -9.24 -4.19
C GLY A 513 -28.52 -7.90 -4.20
N ASN A 514 -29.08 -7.52 -5.36
CA ASN A 514 -29.89 -6.29 -5.48
C ASN A 514 -31.22 -6.34 -4.69
N ASP A 515 -31.64 -7.53 -4.25
CA ASP A 515 -32.80 -7.72 -3.40
C ASP A 515 -32.51 -7.60 -1.90
N VAL A 516 -31.23 -7.64 -1.50
CA VAL A 516 -30.81 -7.48 -0.10
C VAL A 516 -30.76 -5.98 0.24
N PRO A 517 -31.33 -5.53 1.37
CA PRO A 517 -31.22 -4.14 1.82
C PRO A 517 -29.78 -3.65 1.78
N HIS A 518 -29.57 -2.44 1.26
CA HIS A 518 -28.25 -1.84 1.13
C HIS A 518 -28.36 -0.31 1.24
N THR A 519 -27.34 0.32 1.79
CA THR A 519 -27.22 1.78 1.91
C THR A 519 -26.62 2.46 0.68
N GLU A 520 -26.07 1.68 -0.25
CA GLU A 520 -25.25 2.20 -1.34
C GLU A 520 -25.62 1.59 -2.69
N GLU A 521 -25.31 2.30 -3.77
CA GLU A 521 -25.50 1.77 -5.13
C GLU A 521 -24.58 0.58 -5.37
N ARG A 522 -25.14 -0.51 -5.90
CA ARG A 522 -24.38 -1.73 -6.20
C ARG A 522 -23.77 -1.67 -7.59
N THR A 523 -22.53 -2.14 -7.69
CA THR A 523 -21.84 -2.33 -8.96
C THR A 523 -21.82 -3.80 -9.31
N ARG A 524 -22.10 -4.12 -10.58
CA ARG A 524 -22.04 -5.50 -11.05
C ARG A 524 -20.58 -5.93 -11.18
N VAL A 525 -20.15 -6.85 -10.33
CA VAL A 525 -18.81 -7.44 -10.37
C VAL A 525 -18.63 -8.18 -11.70
N PRO A 526 -17.54 -7.97 -12.46
CA PRO A 526 -17.27 -8.73 -13.69
C PRO A 526 -17.19 -10.23 -13.43
N LEU A 527 -17.60 -11.07 -14.39
CA LEU A 527 -17.58 -12.53 -14.24
C LEU A 527 -16.17 -13.05 -13.87
N THR A 528 -15.13 -12.51 -14.49
CA THR A 528 -13.73 -12.85 -14.24
C THR A 528 -13.28 -12.57 -12.80
N GLU A 529 -13.85 -11.57 -12.14
CA GLU A 529 -13.61 -11.27 -10.72
C GLU A 529 -14.54 -12.08 -9.81
N PHE A 530 -15.78 -12.32 -10.26
CA PHE A 530 -16.78 -13.09 -9.52
C PHE A 530 -16.29 -14.50 -9.22
N VAL A 531 -15.73 -15.21 -10.22
CA VAL A 531 -15.33 -16.61 -10.10
C VAL A 531 -14.20 -16.86 -9.10
N LYS A 532 -13.32 -15.87 -8.86
CA LYS A 532 -12.20 -15.99 -7.91
C LYS A 532 -12.66 -16.37 -6.50
N ARG A 533 -13.89 -16.01 -6.12
CA ARG A 533 -14.46 -16.34 -4.81
C ARG A 533 -14.56 -17.86 -4.55
N PHE A 534 -14.67 -18.66 -5.60
CA PHE A 534 -14.83 -20.11 -5.48
C PHE A 534 -13.49 -20.82 -5.22
N ASP A 535 -12.38 -20.11 -5.43
CA ASP A 535 -11.02 -20.52 -5.11
C ASP A 535 -10.54 -19.93 -3.77
N ASP A 536 -11.35 -19.10 -3.09
CA ASP A 536 -11.04 -18.59 -1.76
C ASP A 536 -11.02 -19.76 -0.77
N PRO A 537 -9.95 -19.94 0.03
CA PRO A 537 -9.83 -21.06 0.97
C PRO A 537 -10.93 -21.09 2.03
N ARG A 538 -11.61 -19.96 2.27
CA ARG A 538 -12.74 -19.86 3.19
C ARG A 538 -14.06 -20.28 2.54
N PHE A 539 -14.17 -20.29 1.21
CA PHE A 539 -15.40 -20.69 0.53
C PHE A 539 -15.60 -22.21 0.61
N LEU A 540 -16.67 -22.64 1.29
CA LEU A 540 -16.93 -24.06 1.50
C LEU A 540 -17.76 -24.62 0.34
N GLN A 541 -17.10 -25.30 -0.59
CA GLN A 541 -17.78 -25.86 -1.78
C GLN A 541 -18.90 -26.85 -1.42
N ASP A 542 -18.72 -27.64 -0.35
CA ASP A 542 -19.76 -28.55 0.18
C ASP A 542 -20.73 -27.87 1.15
N GLY A 543 -20.40 -26.67 1.63
CA GLY A 543 -21.22 -25.85 2.54
C GLY A 543 -22.03 -24.77 1.84
N ALA A 544 -21.83 -24.54 0.54
CA ALA A 544 -22.55 -23.55 -0.25
C ALA A 544 -23.65 -24.23 -1.07
N PHE A 545 -24.91 -24.01 -0.69
CA PHE A 545 -26.05 -24.69 -1.28
C PHE A 545 -26.77 -23.79 -2.29
N TYR A 546 -27.15 -24.38 -3.42
CA TYR A 546 -27.94 -23.74 -4.47
C TYR A 546 -29.21 -24.52 -4.74
N ALA A 547 -30.33 -23.80 -4.85
CA ALA A 547 -31.64 -24.33 -5.23
C ALA A 547 -31.82 -24.19 -6.74
N PHE A 548 -32.19 -25.28 -7.39
CA PHE A 548 -32.39 -25.39 -8.83
C PHE A 548 -33.82 -25.83 -9.13
N ASP A 549 -34.57 -25.06 -9.91
CA ASP A 549 -35.91 -25.43 -10.36
C ASP A 549 -35.80 -26.27 -11.63
N THR A 550 -36.12 -27.56 -11.52
CA THR A 550 -36.02 -28.50 -12.64
C THR A 550 -37.11 -28.28 -13.70
N THR A 551 -38.16 -27.51 -13.39
CA THR A 551 -39.24 -27.20 -14.33
C THR A 551 -38.87 -26.04 -15.25
N THR A 552 -38.10 -25.06 -14.74
CA THR A 552 -37.62 -23.91 -15.52
C THR A 552 -36.17 -24.04 -15.97
N ASN A 553 -35.43 -25.02 -15.43
CA ASN A 553 -34.01 -25.24 -15.69
C ASN A 553 -33.13 -24.05 -15.24
N GLU A 554 -33.46 -23.45 -14.09
CA GLU A 554 -32.80 -22.26 -13.54
C GLU A 554 -32.39 -22.44 -12.09
N PHE A 555 -31.31 -21.76 -11.68
CA PHE A 555 -31.01 -21.57 -10.26
C PHE A 555 -31.90 -20.46 -9.70
N VAL A 556 -32.51 -20.72 -8.53
CA VAL A 556 -33.57 -19.86 -7.98
C VAL A 556 -33.32 -19.42 -6.54
N GLY A 557 -32.28 -19.95 -5.90
CA GLY A 557 -31.91 -19.56 -4.54
C GLY A 557 -30.52 -20.06 -4.14
N MET A 558 -29.98 -19.47 -3.09
CA MET A 558 -28.66 -19.81 -2.55
C MET A 558 -28.58 -19.61 -1.04
N SER A 559 -27.69 -20.36 -0.39
CA SER A 559 -27.23 -20.12 0.98
C SER A 559 -25.77 -20.52 1.07
N LEU A 560 -24.90 -19.56 1.39
CA LEU A 560 -23.45 -19.72 1.27
C LEU A 560 -22.80 -19.80 2.65
N LEU A 561 -22.07 -20.88 2.93
CA LEU A 561 -21.23 -20.97 4.13
C LEU A 561 -19.78 -20.68 3.80
N TRP A 562 -19.18 -19.88 4.68
CA TRP A 562 -17.77 -19.53 4.67
C TRP A 562 -17.14 -20.04 5.97
N GLY A 563 -15.94 -20.60 5.88
CA GLY A 563 -15.15 -20.99 7.06
C GLY A 563 -14.23 -19.87 7.53
N SER A 564 -13.51 -20.17 8.62
CA SER A 564 -12.36 -19.41 9.09
C SER A 564 -11.15 -20.33 9.19
N GLY A 565 -9.96 -19.81 8.91
CA GLY A 565 -8.70 -20.47 9.20
C GLY A 565 -8.30 -20.36 10.68
N ALA A 566 -8.94 -19.47 11.45
CA ALA A 566 -8.58 -19.18 12.83
C ALA A 566 -9.35 -20.04 13.86
N ASN A 567 -10.55 -20.50 13.53
CA ASN A 567 -11.38 -21.34 14.41
C ASN A 567 -12.32 -22.26 13.59
N SER A 568 -13.17 -23.03 14.27
CA SER A 568 -14.14 -23.92 13.63
C SER A 568 -15.51 -23.27 13.37
N ASP A 569 -15.64 -21.95 13.60
CA ASP A 569 -16.88 -21.22 13.33
C ASP A 569 -17.08 -21.02 11.82
N LEU A 570 -18.36 -20.98 11.41
CA LEU A 570 -18.78 -20.68 10.05
C LEU A 570 -19.51 -19.34 10.00
N HIS A 571 -19.47 -18.69 8.83
CA HIS A 571 -20.26 -17.51 8.54
C HIS A 571 -21.27 -17.83 7.43
N THR A 572 -22.53 -17.51 7.68
CA THR A 572 -23.54 -17.50 6.63
C THR A 572 -23.40 -16.20 5.85
N GLY A 573 -22.95 -16.31 4.60
CA GLY A 573 -23.02 -15.21 3.65
C GLY A 573 -24.47 -14.99 3.19
N THR A 574 -24.67 -14.74 1.90
CA THR A 574 -26.03 -14.49 1.39
C THR A 574 -26.89 -15.75 1.42
N THR A 575 -28.02 -15.69 2.14
CA THR A 575 -29.18 -16.57 1.93
C THR A 575 -30.27 -15.80 1.20
N GLY A 576 -30.68 -16.26 0.02
CA GLY A 576 -31.72 -15.58 -0.74
C GLY A 576 -32.42 -16.48 -1.76
N VAL A 577 -33.59 -16.03 -2.21
CA VAL A 577 -34.43 -16.70 -3.21
C VAL A 577 -35.00 -15.64 -4.15
N LEU A 578 -34.95 -15.91 -5.45
CA LEU A 578 -35.51 -15.05 -6.49
C LEU A 578 -36.97 -14.69 -6.18
N ARG A 579 -37.37 -13.43 -6.46
CA ARG A 579 -38.73 -12.93 -6.17
C ARG A 579 -39.83 -13.87 -6.69
N SER A 580 -39.66 -14.41 -7.90
CA SER A 580 -40.56 -15.36 -8.56
C SER A 580 -40.75 -16.68 -7.80
N HIS A 581 -39.82 -17.04 -6.90
CA HIS A 581 -39.76 -18.31 -6.19
C HIS A 581 -39.93 -18.17 -4.67
N ARG A 582 -40.21 -16.97 -4.18
CA ARG A 582 -40.42 -16.71 -2.73
C ARG A 582 -41.72 -17.36 -2.23
N LYS A 583 -41.81 -17.50 -0.89
CA LYS A 583 -42.96 -18.11 -0.19
C LYS A 583 -43.22 -19.60 -0.53
N ARG A 584 -42.29 -20.27 -1.20
CA ARG A 584 -42.32 -21.71 -1.53
C ARG A 584 -41.61 -22.61 -0.51
N GLY A 585 -41.04 -22.04 0.56
CA GLY A 585 -40.25 -22.77 1.58
C GLY A 585 -38.75 -22.91 1.28
N ILE A 586 -38.30 -22.47 0.09
CA ILE A 586 -36.93 -22.69 -0.41
C ILE A 586 -35.85 -22.11 0.52
N ALA A 587 -36.03 -20.90 1.07
CA ALA A 587 -35.05 -20.29 1.97
C ALA A 587 -34.87 -21.10 3.27
N THR A 588 -35.96 -21.63 3.83
CA THR A 588 -35.92 -22.51 5.00
C THR A 588 -35.15 -23.79 4.66
N ALA A 589 -35.49 -24.46 3.55
CA ALA A 589 -34.82 -25.69 3.14
C ALA A 589 -33.31 -25.46 2.90
N LEU A 590 -32.93 -24.39 2.21
CA LEU A 590 -31.53 -24.00 2.01
C LEU A 590 -30.76 -23.85 3.34
N LYS A 591 -31.35 -23.17 4.34
CA LYS A 591 -30.74 -23.03 5.67
C LYS A 591 -30.68 -24.36 6.42
N VAL A 592 -31.69 -25.23 6.30
CA VAL A 592 -31.64 -26.56 6.93
C VAL A 592 -30.48 -27.39 6.37
N HIS A 593 -30.26 -27.38 5.05
CA HIS A 593 -29.09 -28.03 4.45
C HIS A 593 -27.78 -27.44 4.97
N ALA A 594 -27.66 -26.11 5.01
CA ALA A 594 -26.46 -25.43 5.52
C ALA A 594 -26.19 -25.77 7.00
N LEU A 595 -27.20 -25.72 7.86
CA LEU A 595 -27.07 -26.05 9.29
C LEU A 595 -26.77 -27.53 9.52
N THR A 596 -27.36 -28.42 8.71
CA THR A 596 -27.07 -29.86 8.77
C THR A 596 -25.62 -30.13 8.40
N PHE A 597 -25.12 -29.51 7.33
CA PHE A 597 -23.71 -29.58 6.95
C PHE A 597 -22.79 -29.05 8.05
N ALA A 598 -23.11 -27.88 8.63
CA ALA A 598 -22.33 -27.29 9.71
C ALA A 598 -22.23 -28.23 10.93
N LYS A 599 -23.35 -28.88 11.28
CA LYS A 599 -23.44 -29.88 12.34
C LYS A 599 -22.60 -31.12 12.03
N GLU A 600 -22.75 -31.72 10.85
CA GLU A 600 -22.02 -32.92 10.40
C GLU A 600 -20.51 -32.68 10.32
N ARG A 601 -20.09 -31.48 9.94
CA ARG A 601 -18.69 -31.05 9.96
C ARG A 601 -18.12 -30.93 11.38
N GLY A 602 -18.97 -30.83 12.40
CA GLY A 602 -18.54 -30.62 13.78
C GLY A 602 -18.16 -29.16 14.09
N SER A 603 -18.76 -28.19 13.39
CA SER A 603 -18.48 -26.76 13.61
C SER A 603 -18.97 -26.32 15.00
N GLU A 604 -18.21 -25.45 15.69
CA GLU A 604 -18.57 -24.94 17.03
C GLU A 604 -19.62 -23.83 17.00
N GLY A 605 -19.69 -23.10 15.89
CA GLY A 605 -20.58 -21.96 15.76
C GLY A 605 -20.92 -21.63 14.31
N ILE A 606 -22.08 -21.02 14.12
CA ILE A 606 -22.46 -20.38 12.86
C ILE A 606 -22.97 -18.97 13.10
N TRP A 607 -22.33 -18.00 12.47
CA TRP A 607 -22.66 -16.59 12.52
C TRP A 607 -23.49 -16.17 11.32
N THR A 608 -24.35 -15.17 11.49
CA THR A 608 -25.08 -14.50 10.42
C THR A 608 -25.38 -13.06 10.82
N SER A 609 -25.44 -12.15 9.85
CA SER A 609 -25.91 -10.78 10.04
C SER A 609 -27.09 -10.51 9.11
N ASN A 610 -28.06 -9.74 9.59
CA ASN A 610 -29.21 -9.30 8.78
C ASN A 610 -29.61 -7.88 9.16
N GLU A 611 -29.88 -7.06 8.16
CA GLU A 611 -30.47 -5.73 8.36
C GLU A 611 -31.75 -5.82 9.22
N VAL A 612 -31.88 -4.94 10.22
CA VAL A 612 -32.91 -5.02 11.27
C VAL A 612 -34.34 -4.92 10.75
N GLY A 613 -34.56 -4.27 9.60
CA GLY A 613 -35.83 -4.23 8.87
C GLY A 613 -36.22 -5.53 8.15
N ASN A 614 -35.29 -6.48 7.97
CA ASN A 614 -35.56 -7.78 7.34
C ASN A 614 -36.22 -8.78 8.31
N THR A 615 -37.45 -8.48 8.73
CA THR A 615 -38.21 -9.29 9.70
C THR A 615 -38.41 -10.74 9.26
N GLY A 616 -38.49 -10.99 7.95
CA GLY A 616 -38.65 -12.33 7.39
C GLY A 616 -37.44 -13.24 7.66
N MET A 617 -36.22 -12.76 7.40
CA MET A 617 -35.00 -13.54 7.64
C MET A 617 -34.70 -13.66 9.14
N LEU A 618 -34.90 -12.59 9.91
CA LEU A 618 -34.76 -12.63 11.38
C LEU A 618 -35.70 -13.66 12.02
N GLY A 619 -36.95 -13.75 11.54
CA GLY A 619 -37.91 -14.76 11.98
C GLY A 619 -37.56 -16.18 11.56
N ILE A 620 -36.83 -16.37 10.45
CA ILE A 620 -36.24 -17.67 10.08
C ILE A 620 -35.13 -18.03 11.07
N ASN A 621 -34.20 -17.11 11.33
CA ASN A 621 -33.06 -17.36 12.23
C ASN A 621 -33.52 -17.70 13.66
N ALA A 622 -34.47 -16.94 14.19
CA ALA A 622 -35.02 -17.18 15.52
C ALA A 622 -35.64 -18.59 15.66
N ARG A 623 -36.32 -19.09 14.61
CA ARG A 623 -36.90 -20.45 14.60
C ARG A 623 -35.83 -21.54 14.60
N PHE A 624 -34.67 -21.28 14.02
CA PHE A 624 -33.53 -22.20 14.04
C PHE A 624 -32.72 -22.14 15.34
N GLY A 625 -33.03 -21.23 16.25
CA GLY A 625 -32.35 -21.08 17.54
C GLY A 625 -31.15 -20.15 17.51
N PHE A 626 -31.01 -19.29 16.50
CA PHE A 626 -29.98 -18.26 16.51
C PHE A 626 -30.21 -17.27 17.65
N GLU A 627 -29.17 -17.05 18.44
CA GLU A 627 -29.15 -16.10 19.54
C GLU A 627 -28.57 -14.77 19.07
N LYS A 628 -29.21 -13.68 19.47
CA LYS A 628 -28.78 -12.32 19.12
C LYS A 628 -27.44 -11.99 19.76
N GLN A 629 -26.57 -11.38 18.99
CA GLN A 629 -25.26 -10.85 19.39
C GLN A 629 -25.28 -9.32 19.27
N PRO A 630 -24.26 -8.60 19.76
CA PRO A 630 -24.15 -7.16 19.53
C PRO A 630 -24.30 -6.82 18.05
N GLU A 631 -25.17 -5.87 17.72
CA GLU A 631 -25.46 -5.43 16.36
C GLU A 631 -24.22 -4.84 15.68
N GLU A 632 -24.07 -5.08 14.38
CA GLU A 632 -23.10 -4.40 13.54
C GLU A 632 -23.69 -3.06 13.05
N LEU A 633 -22.92 -1.99 13.20
CA LEU A 633 -23.31 -0.63 12.91
C LEU A 633 -22.47 -0.08 11.76
N GLN A 634 -23.11 0.24 10.64
CA GLN A 634 -22.47 0.88 9.50
C GLN A 634 -22.64 2.39 9.58
N TYR A 635 -21.52 3.09 9.47
CA TYR A 635 -21.43 4.53 9.50
C TYR A 635 -20.93 5.09 8.17
N GLN A 636 -21.42 6.26 7.79
CA GLN A 636 -20.99 6.98 6.59
C GLN A 636 -20.64 8.43 6.93
N LYS A 637 -19.58 8.96 6.32
CA LYS A 637 -19.22 10.38 6.36
C LYS A 637 -19.07 10.91 4.95
N ARG A 638 -19.83 11.96 4.61
CA ARG A 638 -19.70 12.66 3.33
C ARG A 638 -18.76 13.85 3.49
N ILE A 639 -17.83 14.00 2.55
CA ILE A 639 -16.94 15.16 2.47
C ILE A 639 -17.60 16.17 1.55
N PRO A 640 -17.91 17.39 2.01
CA PRO A 640 -18.42 18.44 1.15
C PRO A 640 -17.42 18.70 0.01
N THR A 641 -17.87 18.63 -1.23
CA THR A 641 -17.12 19.19 -2.35
C THR A 641 -17.24 20.70 -2.26
N ASN A 642 -16.14 21.41 -2.01
CA ASN A 642 -16.08 22.84 -2.33
C ASN A 642 -16.15 22.93 -3.85
N GLU A 643 -17.33 23.30 -4.37
CA GLU A 643 -17.50 23.73 -5.76
C GLU A 643 -16.73 25.02 -6.05
#